data_AF-A0AA86VEG6-F1
#
_entry.id   AF-A0AA86VEG6-F1
#
_cell.length_a   1.000
_cell.length_b   1.000
_cell.length_c   1.000
_cell.angle_alpha   90.00
_cell.angle_beta   90.00
_cell.angle_gamma   90.00
#
_symmetry.space_group_name_H-M   'P 1'
#
loop_
_entity.id
_entity.type
_entity.pdbx_description
1 polymer ?
#
loop_
_entity_poly.entity_id
_entity_poly.type
_entity_poly.pdbx_seq_one_letter_code
_entity_poly.pdbx_strand_id
1 'polypeptide(L)'
;MELTRFILALFFLLMMTVGSSGSTNHWRKKRVREPCKKLVFYFHDIIYNGHNSKNATSAIVGTPAWGNKTILAGQNHFGDVVVFDDPITLDNNLHSPPVGRAQGFYIYDKKEIFTAWLGFSFVFNSTQHKGSINFAGADPLMNKTRDVSVIGGTGDFFMTRGVATLSTDAFEGEVYFRLRADINLFECWGHFRGPNSIHSWSGFSTSRQRSLSQNQETLALFSPAFAMSSDASRERGASTVYALIMLSADDNGEGGVVALYSQLCRSAKFCLLPNHQASDEELSTYRKPGSSNRSTLPSPLKRFIEKHKSTKMALLIFVLLGACMVICVGALMPAISVLSSVEGLKIEAKITNKSIVSCISCVLLVGLFVMQHRGSYMVAFVFPPIIILWLLTIFVIGIYNIIKWNPSVYQALSPYYIYKFFRLTGKDGWTNLGGVFLCVTGTEAMFADLGYYKQKPLRVAFCCVIYPCLVLQYMGQAAFLSKNLSAVPISFYASIPDVLFWPVFVVSALAVIVASQAVIASTFSVVQQCHAFECFPRVKAVHSRRWIPGQTYIPEINWILMMISLAVTVGLGDKNRIGYAYGIAYLIVVFVTTCLTSLVINLVWHRSPIIALAFALFFGSIEILFLSSYCTKILKGGWIPLLLSGVFMVVMYVWHYGSRKKYLFDMHNKVSMRSILELGPSLGIVRVPGMGLIYTELATGVPASFTHFLTNLPAFYQVVVFVCVKTVPVPCVPHEERYLIGRIGPKTYRLYRCIVRNGYKDVYTHENDFENDLVMSIAEFIQLEAEGCSGNAEGSVDGRMAVVRTSGKFGTRLLVSESSGFEQGNNINLSGALTVTSSKSPTLKRLQAMYEQESPELNTRRRILFELQNVIYKDPRVKEELMELVEAQRTGAAYVIGHSHVKAKWNSSFIKKFAINLYSFLRKNCRSPAVGLNIPQISLIKVGMNYHV
;
A
#
# COMPACT_ATOMS: atom_id res chain seq x y z
N MET A 1 3.80 -46.65 5.39
CA MET A 1 3.35 -46.50 3.98
C MET A 1 1.91 -45.99 3.89
N GLU A 2 1.00 -46.55 4.70
CA GLU A 2 -0.40 -46.10 4.87
C GLU A 2 -0.57 -44.63 5.29
N LEU A 3 0.18 -44.14 6.28
CA LEU A 3 0.08 -42.75 6.77
C LEU A 3 0.44 -41.70 5.69
N THR A 4 1.45 -41.98 4.88
CA THR A 4 1.85 -41.15 3.72
C THR A 4 0.79 -41.12 2.63
N ARG A 5 0.12 -42.25 2.36
CA ARG A 5 -1.00 -42.32 1.41
C ARG A 5 -2.23 -41.59 1.96
N PHE A 6 -2.48 -41.67 3.25
CA PHE A 6 -3.56 -40.96 3.92
C PHE A 6 -3.33 -39.43 3.89
N ILE A 7 -2.09 -38.98 4.11
CA ILE A 7 -1.71 -37.55 4.01
C ILE A 7 -1.80 -37.05 2.55
N LEU A 8 -1.39 -37.85 1.56
CA LEU A 8 -1.54 -37.52 0.14
C LEU A 8 -3.00 -37.52 -0.33
N ALA A 9 -3.83 -38.41 0.21
CA ALA A 9 -5.27 -38.43 -0.05
C ALA A 9 -5.96 -37.23 0.58
N LEU A 10 -5.59 -36.86 1.82
CA LEU A 10 -6.09 -35.64 2.49
C LEU A 10 -5.66 -34.37 1.73
N PHE A 11 -4.44 -34.37 1.20
CA PHE A 11 -3.88 -33.31 0.35
C PHE A 11 -4.67 -33.16 -0.96
N PHE A 12 -5.03 -34.27 -1.61
CA PHE A 12 -5.87 -34.26 -2.82
C PHE A 12 -7.33 -33.87 -2.52
N LEU A 13 -7.88 -34.30 -1.39
CA LEU A 13 -9.25 -33.94 -0.97
C LEU A 13 -9.36 -32.43 -0.65
N LEU A 14 -8.32 -31.85 -0.06
CA LEU A 14 -8.25 -30.41 0.22
C LEU A 14 -8.14 -29.57 -1.07
N MET A 15 -7.45 -30.08 -2.10
CA MET A 15 -7.34 -29.43 -3.42
C MET A 15 -8.67 -29.41 -4.19
N MET A 16 -9.51 -30.44 -4.06
CA MET A 16 -10.80 -30.52 -4.75
C MET A 16 -11.89 -29.60 -4.15
N THR A 17 -11.76 -29.16 -2.90
CA THR A 17 -12.77 -28.29 -2.24
C THR A 17 -12.55 -26.79 -2.46
N VAL A 18 -11.41 -26.39 -3.04
CA VAL A 18 -11.05 -24.97 -3.29
C VAL A 18 -11.25 -24.57 -4.77
N GLY A 19 -11.53 -25.52 -5.65
CA GLY A 19 -11.66 -25.30 -7.11
C GLY A 19 -12.99 -24.74 -7.62
N SER A 20 -14.05 -24.67 -6.80
CA SER A 20 -15.39 -24.30 -7.26
C SER A 20 -15.94 -23.07 -6.53
N SER A 21 -15.54 -21.88 -6.99
CA SER A 21 -16.28 -20.62 -6.79
C SER A 21 -15.81 -19.60 -7.83
N GLY A 22 -16.06 -19.92 -9.11
CA GLY A 22 -16.21 -18.89 -10.12
C GLY A 22 -17.57 -18.23 -9.93
N SER A 23 -17.60 -16.94 -9.63
CA SER A 23 -18.80 -16.12 -9.84
C SER A 23 -18.40 -14.75 -10.37
N THR A 24 -19.07 -14.41 -11.46
CA THR A 24 -18.98 -13.24 -12.31
C THR A 24 -19.70 -12.03 -11.72
N ASN A 25 -19.12 -10.85 -11.98
CA ASN A 25 -19.74 -9.51 -12.13
C ASN A 25 -20.48 -8.84 -10.95
N HIS A 26 -20.00 -7.66 -10.52
CA HIS A 26 -20.55 -6.38 -11.00
C HIS A 26 -19.71 -5.16 -10.56
N TRP A 27 -19.56 -4.21 -11.47
CA TRP A 27 -18.78 -2.98 -11.38
C TRP A 27 -19.43 -1.92 -10.46
N ARG A 28 -18.62 -1.16 -9.71
CA ARG A 28 -19.03 0.16 -9.18
C ARG A 28 -17.95 1.24 -9.35
N LYS A 29 -18.41 2.30 -10.04
CA LYS A 29 -17.89 3.62 -10.40
C LYS A 29 -16.45 4.01 -10.00
N LYS A 30 -15.59 4.08 -11.02
CA LYS A 30 -14.28 4.74 -11.03
C LYS A 30 -14.43 6.25 -10.82
N ARG A 31 -13.51 6.85 -10.05
CA ARG A 31 -13.29 8.31 -10.03
C ARG A 31 -12.92 8.78 -11.44
N VAL A 32 -13.54 9.86 -11.91
CA VAL A 32 -13.27 10.46 -13.21
C VAL A 32 -11.89 11.13 -13.15
N ARG A 33 -10.94 10.63 -13.94
CA ARG A 33 -9.65 11.31 -14.18
C ARG A 33 -9.90 12.40 -15.21
N GLU A 34 -9.23 13.54 -15.07
CA GLU A 34 -9.19 14.57 -16.12
C GLU A 34 -8.10 14.23 -17.14
N PRO A 35 -8.34 14.45 -18.45
CA PRO A 35 -7.35 14.17 -19.49
C PRO A 35 -6.25 15.23 -19.52
N CYS A 36 -5.00 14.80 -19.71
CA CYS A 36 -3.83 15.67 -19.83
C CYS A 36 -3.76 16.40 -21.19
N LYS A 37 -4.40 15.87 -22.22
CA LYS A 37 -4.48 16.50 -23.54
C LYS A 37 -5.81 16.13 -24.21
N LYS A 38 -6.52 17.13 -24.71
CA LYS A 38 -7.77 16.97 -25.47
C LYS A 38 -7.52 17.41 -26.91
N LEU A 39 -7.96 16.60 -27.87
CA LEU A 39 -7.85 16.89 -29.30
C LEU A 39 -9.19 16.61 -29.97
N VAL A 40 -9.57 17.42 -30.94
CA VAL A 40 -10.80 17.23 -31.71
C VAL A 40 -10.44 17.29 -33.18
N PHE A 41 -10.85 16.25 -33.91
CA PHE A 41 -10.64 16.14 -35.35
C PHE A 41 -11.89 15.62 -36.04
N TYR A 42 -11.99 15.88 -37.34
CA TYR A 42 -13.01 15.30 -38.21
C TYR A 42 -12.30 14.46 -39.27
N PHE A 43 -12.80 13.26 -39.54
CA PHE A 43 -12.34 12.48 -40.68
C PHE A 43 -13.52 12.07 -41.55
N HIS A 44 -13.22 11.92 -42.84
CA HIS A 44 -14.19 11.85 -43.91
C HIS A 44 -13.99 10.58 -44.72
N ASP A 45 -14.93 9.65 -44.62
CA ASP A 45 -14.90 8.39 -45.36
C ASP A 45 -15.81 8.51 -46.59
N ILE A 46 -15.24 8.23 -47.77
CA ILE A 46 -15.92 8.21 -49.06
C ILE A 46 -15.73 6.81 -49.66
N ILE A 47 -16.77 5.98 -49.59
CA ILE A 47 -16.74 4.59 -50.10
C ILE A 47 -16.71 4.58 -51.63
N TYR A 48 -15.83 3.75 -52.19
CA TYR A 48 -15.78 3.47 -53.61
C TYR A 48 -17.04 2.73 -54.08
N ASN A 49 -17.81 3.35 -54.97
CA ASN A 49 -19.08 2.83 -55.48
C ASN A 49 -18.98 2.30 -56.93
N GLY A 50 -17.76 2.11 -57.46
CA GLY A 50 -17.53 1.67 -58.83
C GLY A 50 -17.39 2.80 -59.86
N HIS A 51 -17.84 4.02 -59.54
CA HIS A 51 -17.84 5.16 -60.47
C HIS A 51 -17.09 6.40 -59.95
N ASN A 52 -16.71 6.42 -58.67
CA ASN A 52 -16.10 7.57 -57.98
C ASN A 52 -14.60 7.40 -57.64
N SER A 53 -13.82 6.69 -58.48
CA SER A 53 -12.42 6.32 -58.19
C SER A 53 -11.49 7.50 -57.88
N LYS A 54 -11.77 8.69 -58.41
CA LYS A 54 -10.98 9.91 -58.13
C LYS A 54 -11.25 10.54 -56.77
N ASN A 55 -12.43 10.28 -56.19
CA ASN A 55 -12.89 10.91 -54.94
C ASN A 55 -12.97 9.92 -53.77
N ALA A 56 -12.99 8.62 -54.02
CA ALA A 56 -13.09 7.60 -52.99
C ALA A 56 -11.84 7.59 -52.09
N THR A 57 -12.06 7.48 -50.78
CA THR A 57 -11.02 7.37 -49.75
C THR A 57 -11.03 6.00 -49.07
N SER A 58 -12.10 5.23 -49.26
CA SER A 58 -12.27 3.88 -48.73
C SER A 58 -12.81 2.92 -49.79
N ALA A 59 -12.54 1.62 -49.64
CA ALA A 59 -13.04 0.59 -50.55
C ALA A 59 -13.26 -0.74 -49.81
N ILE A 60 -14.31 -1.47 -50.22
CA ILE A 60 -14.58 -2.83 -49.74
C ILE A 60 -13.58 -3.78 -50.41
N VAL A 61 -12.69 -4.39 -49.64
CA VAL A 61 -11.60 -5.25 -50.13
C VAL A 61 -11.86 -6.75 -49.95
N GLY A 62 -12.82 -7.11 -49.09
CA GLY A 62 -13.21 -8.50 -48.87
C GLY A 62 -14.69 -8.60 -48.55
N THR A 63 -15.41 -9.42 -49.32
CA THR A 63 -16.83 -9.74 -49.10
C THR A 63 -16.99 -11.26 -49.03
N PRO A 64 -17.76 -11.84 -48.09
CA PRO A 64 -17.94 -13.28 -48.01
C PRO A 64 -18.58 -13.85 -49.29
N ALA A 65 -17.95 -14.87 -49.90
CA ALA A 65 -18.38 -15.47 -51.17
C ALA A 65 -19.83 -16.05 -51.16
N TRP A 66 -20.44 -16.19 -49.99
CA TRP A 66 -21.80 -16.74 -49.79
C TRP A 66 -22.88 -15.66 -49.63
N GLY A 67 -22.51 -14.38 -49.68
CA GLY A 67 -23.40 -13.22 -49.49
C GLY A 67 -24.52 -13.07 -50.53
N ASN A 68 -24.62 -13.96 -51.52
CA ASN A 68 -25.73 -13.97 -52.48
C ASN A 68 -26.44 -15.33 -52.65
N LYS A 69 -26.26 -16.33 -51.75
CA LYS A 69 -26.96 -17.64 -51.86
C LYS A 69 -27.31 -18.37 -50.56
N THR A 70 -27.67 -17.68 -49.47
CA THR A 70 -28.40 -18.32 -48.35
C THR A 70 -29.38 -17.36 -47.67
N ILE A 71 -30.56 -17.88 -47.29
CA ILE A 71 -31.69 -17.19 -46.61
C ILE A 71 -31.29 -16.63 -45.21
N LEU A 72 -30.01 -16.68 -44.85
CA LEU A 72 -29.46 -16.39 -43.52
C LEU A 72 -28.60 -15.10 -43.44
N ALA A 73 -28.45 -14.36 -44.54
CA ALA A 73 -27.78 -13.06 -44.56
C ALA A 73 -28.80 -11.97 -44.91
N GLY A 74 -29.11 -11.09 -43.95
CA GLY A 74 -29.84 -9.84 -44.22
C GLY A 74 -28.93 -8.83 -44.96
N GLN A 75 -29.51 -7.70 -45.40
CA GLN A 75 -28.83 -6.58 -46.10
C GLN A 75 -27.74 -5.85 -45.28
N ASN A 76 -27.22 -6.43 -44.20
CA ASN A 76 -26.41 -5.74 -43.19
C ASN A 76 -24.89 -5.91 -43.37
N HIS A 77 -24.42 -6.27 -44.57
CA HIS A 77 -22.99 -6.33 -44.94
C HIS A 77 -22.08 -7.19 -44.03
N PHE A 78 -22.63 -8.15 -43.29
CA PHE A 78 -21.88 -8.96 -42.32
C PHE A 78 -20.68 -9.67 -42.95
N GLY A 79 -19.48 -9.39 -42.43
CA GLY A 79 -18.21 -9.95 -42.90
C GLY A 79 -17.52 -9.13 -43.99
N ASP A 80 -18.12 -8.03 -44.46
CA ASP A 80 -17.45 -7.12 -45.40
C ASP A 80 -16.32 -6.38 -44.67
N VAL A 81 -15.15 -6.34 -45.32
CA VAL A 81 -13.94 -5.67 -44.84
C VAL A 81 -13.70 -4.45 -45.72
N VAL A 82 -13.67 -3.27 -45.10
CA VAL A 82 -13.39 -2.00 -45.76
C VAL A 82 -12.03 -1.50 -45.31
N VAL A 83 -11.21 -1.06 -46.26
CA VAL A 83 -9.93 -0.39 -45.98
C VAL A 83 -10.07 1.06 -46.39
N PHE A 84 -9.60 1.97 -45.54
CA PHE A 84 -9.74 3.41 -45.73
C PHE A 84 -8.43 4.16 -45.46
N ASP A 85 -8.24 5.24 -46.22
CA ASP A 85 -7.21 6.25 -46.04
C ASP A 85 -7.88 7.63 -46.18
N ASP A 86 -8.41 8.12 -45.08
CA ASP A 86 -9.31 9.28 -45.05
C ASP A 86 -8.57 10.56 -44.66
N PRO A 87 -8.93 11.72 -45.24
CA PRO A 87 -8.40 13.00 -44.80
C PRO A 87 -8.93 13.38 -43.41
N ILE A 88 -8.04 13.91 -42.56
CA ILE A 88 -8.39 14.46 -41.24
C ILE A 88 -8.34 15.99 -41.30
N THR A 89 -9.41 16.66 -40.89
CA THR A 89 -9.56 18.13 -40.83
C THR A 89 -9.80 18.60 -39.39
N LEU A 90 -9.60 19.91 -39.14
CA LEU A 90 -9.87 20.54 -37.84
C LEU A 90 -11.35 20.96 -37.68
N ASP A 91 -12.05 21.14 -38.80
CA ASP A 91 -13.43 21.56 -38.90
C ASP A 91 -14.25 20.55 -39.71
N ASN A 92 -15.55 20.80 -39.84
CA ASN A 92 -16.49 19.88 -40.48
C ASN A 92 -16.47 19.92 -42.03
N ASN A 93 -15.66 20.77 -42.63
CA ASN A 93 -15.59 20.98 -44.07
C ASN A 93 -14.53 20.05 -44.71
N LEU A 94 -14.97 19.20 -45.65
CA LEU A 94 -14.08 18.28 -46.39
C LEU A 94 -12.98 19.01 -47.18
N HIS A 95 -13.23 20.25 -47.61
CA HIS A 95 -12.28 21.02 -48.42
C HIS A 95 -11.23 21.79 -47.59
N SER A 96 -11.30 21.70 -46.26
CA SER A 96 -10.29 22.29 -45.40
C SER A 96 -8.95 21.56 -45.50
N PRO A 97 -7.82 22.25 -45.28
CA PRO A 97 -6.50 21.63 -45.40
C PRO A 97 -6.35 20.46 -44.41
N PRO A 98 -5.97 19.26 -44.88
CA PRO A 98 -5.88 18.10 -44.01
C PRO A 98 -4.68 18.23 -43.06
N VAL A 99 -4.92 17.98 -41.77
CA VAL A 99 -3.88 17.96 -40.73
C VAL A 99 -3.22 16.59 -40.57
N GLY A 100 -3.83 15.56 -41.16
CA GLY A 100 -3.35 14.18 -41.14
C GLY A 100 -4.22 13.26 -41.99
N ARG A 101 -3.95 11.97 -41.89
CA ARG A 101 -4.71 10.89 -42.55
C ARG A 101 -5.15 9.84 -41.53
N ALA A 102 -6.37 9.34 -41.65
CA ALA A 102 -6.87 8.21 -40.87
C ALA A 102 -6.74 6.95 -41.73
N GLN A 103 -5.87 6.04 -41.33
CA GLN A 103 -5.52 4.86 -42.10
C GLN A 103 -5.86 3.60 -41.33
N GLY A 104 -6.68 2.74 -41.91
CA GLY A 104 -7.05 1.50 -41.23
C GLY A 104 -8.09 0.69 -41.98
N PHE A 105 -8.81 -0.12 -41.21
CA PHE A 105 -9.87 -0.95 -41.73
C PHE A 105 -11.02 -1.05 -40.73
N TYR A 106 -12.17 -1.43 -41.25
CA TYR A 106 -13.29 -1.87 -40.44
C TYR A 106 -13.98 -3.08 -41.03
N ILE A 107 -14.56 -3.90 -40.15
CA ILE A 107 -15.23 -5.15 -40.49
C ILE A 107 -16.63 -5.12 -39.92
N TYR A 108 -17.65 -5.35 -40.74
CA TYR A 108 -19.01 -5.50 -40.22
C TYR A 108 -19.17 -6.82 -39.46
N ASP A 109 -19.48 -6.75 -38.17
CA ASP A 109 -19.29 -7.86 -37.22
C ASP A 109 -20.59 -8.45 -36.64
N LYS A 110 -21.77 -7.97 -37.06
CA LYS A 110 -23.07 -8.57 -36.68
C LYS A 110 -24.01 -8.79 -37.87
N LYS A 111 -24.82 -9.84 -37.76
CA LYS A 111 -25.80 -10.23 -38.78
C LYS A 111 -27.11 -9.42 -38.71
N GLU A 112 -27.53 -9.07 -37.51
CA GLU A 112 -28.86 -8.49 -37.26
C GLU A 112 -28.88 -6.95 -37.25
N ILE A 113 -27.73 -6.32 -37.00
CA ILE A 113 -27.59 -4.85 -36.88
C ILE A 113 -26.28 -4.38 -37.52
N PHE A 114 -26.28 -3.16 -38.07
CA PHE A 114 -25.07 -2.51 -38.56
C PHE A 114 -24.14 -2.16 -37.39
N THR A 115 -23.14 -3.01 -37.17
CA THR A 115 -22.01 -2.74 -36.28
C THR A 115 -20.73 -3.13 -36.98
N ALA A 116 -19.67 -2.41 -36.68
CA ALA A 116 -18.36 -2.64 -37.23
C ALA A 116 -17.34 -2.82 -36.11
N TRP A 117 -16.23 -3.50 -36.40
CA TRP A 117 -15.04 -3.47 -35.58
C TRP A 117 -13.97 -2.67 -36.32
N LEU A 118 -13.44 -1.62 -35.69
CA LEU A 118 -12.49 -0.68 -36.27
C LEU A 118 -11.08 -0.93 -35.75
N GLY A 119 -10.09 -0.87 -36.64
CA GLY A 119 -8.67 -0.75 -36.30
C GLY A 119 -7.99 0.25 -37.23
N PHE A 120 -7.59 1.41 -36.71
CA PHE A 120 -7.03 2.49 -37.54
C PHE A 120 -6.05 3.38 -36.78
N SER A 121 -5.29 4.16 -37.53
CA SER A 121 -4.28 5.09 -37.04
C SER A 121 -4.52 6.48 -37.60
N PHE A 122 -4.54 7.50 -36.75
CA PHE A 122 -4.38 8.88 -37.20
C PHE A 122 -2.90 9.15 -37.37
N VAL A 123 -2.49 9.47 -38.60
CA VAL A 123 -1.12 9.78 -38.97
C VAL A 123 -1.03 11.28 -39.24
N PHE A 124 -0.31 11.99 -38.36
CA PHE A 124 -0.10 13.42 -38.46
C PHE A 124 1.27 13.74 -39.05
N ASN A 125 1.26 14.60 -40.06
CA ASN A 125 2.47 15.14 -40.68
C ASN A 125 2.33 16.66 -40.89
N SER A 126 1.85 17.35 -39.86
CA SER A 126 1.71 18.81 -39.86
C SER A 126 2.81 19.47 -39.02
N THR A 127 2.91 20.79 -39.11
CA THR A 127 3.85 21.57 -38.29
C THR A 127 3.51 21.52 -36.79
N GLN A 128 2.25 21.25 -36.44
CA GLN A 128 1.77 21.22 -35.04
C GLN A 128 1.80 19.83 -34.41
N HIS A 129 1.58 18.79 -35.21
CA HIS A 129 1.52 17.40 -34.75
C HIS A 129 2.30 16.50 -35.70
N LYS A 130 3.29 15.78 -35.18
CA LYS A 130 4.08 14.80 -35.92
C LYS A 130 4.09 13.45 -35.21
N GLY A 131 3.58 12.42 -35.85
CA GLY A 131 3.50 11.08 -35.28
C GLY A 131 2.14 10.42 -35.54
N SER A 132 1.84 9.35 -34.83
CA SER A 132 0.58 8.64 -34.99
C SER A 132 -0.13 8.33 -33.68
N ILE A 133 -1.45 8.22 -33.73
CA ILE A 133 -2.30 7.73 -32.64
C ILE A 133 -3.05 6.50 -33.17
N ASN A 134 -2.95 5.37 -32.47
CA ASN A 134 -3.55 4.10 -32.88
C ASN A 134 -4.81 3.81 -32.06
N PHE A 135 -5.87 3.38 -32.75
CA PHE A 135 -7.18 3.10 -32.19
C PHE A 135 -7.61 1.67 -32.53
N ALA A 136 -8.26 1.00 -31.58
CA ALA A 136 -8.92 -0.27 -31.82
C ALA A 136 -10.15 -0.42 -30.91
N GLY A 137 -11.25 -0.92 -31.48
CA GLY A 137 -12.47 -1.15 -30.71
C GLY A 137 -13.69 -1.49 -31.56
N ALA A 138 -14.74 -1.94 -30.89
CA ALA A 138 -16.03 -2.15 -31.53
C ALA A 138 -16.74 -0.79 -31.73
N ASP A 139 -17.31 -0.63 -32.91
CA ASP A 139 -18.11 0.49 -33.36
C ASP A 139 -19.57 0.05 -33.58
N PRO A 140 -20.44 0.26 -32.58
CA PRO A 140 -21.87 0.18 -32.81
C PRO A 140 -22.33 1.42 -33.59
N LEU A 141 -22.31 1.35 -34.93
CA LEU A 141 -22.66 2.45 -35.84
C LEU A 141 -24.04 3.07 -35.57
N MET A 142 -24.97 2.30 -35.00
CA MET A 142 -26.31 2.76 -34.62
C MET A 142 -26.34 3.72 -33.42
N ASN A 143 -25.25 3.85 -32.67
CA ASN A 143 -25.15 4.81 -31.56
C ASN A 143 -24.52 6.13 -32.03
N LYS A 144 -25.15 7.25 -31.64
CA LYS A 144 -24.67 8.60 -31.99
C LYS A 144 -23.24 8.90 -31.52
N THR A 145 -22.84 8.35 -30.38
CA THR A 145 -21.52 8.54 -29.75
C THR A 145 -20.99 7.21 -29.25
N ARG A 146 -19.70 6.95 -29.48
CA ARG A 146 -19.06 5.68 -29.11
C ARG A 146 -17.60 5.87 -28.75
N ASP A 147 -17.14 5.10 -27.77
CA ASP A 147 -15.79 5.19 -27.25
C ASP A 147 -14.90 4.09 -27.83
N VAL A 148 -13.80 4.51 -28.45
CA VAL A 148 -12.74 3.64 -28.97
C VAL A 148 -11.47 3.85 -28.15
N SER A 149 -10.76 2.76 -27.85
CA SER A 149 -9.54 2.84 -27.03
C SER A 149 -8.36 3.35 -27.85
N VAL A 150 -7.63 4.32 -27.30
CA VAL A 150 -6.30 4.69 -27.80
C VAL A 150 -5.30 3.65 -27.28
N ILE A 151 -4.85 2.76 -28.16
CA ILE A 151 -4.00 1.62 -27.81
C ILE A 151 -2.50 1.96 -27.80
N GLY A 152 -2.11 3.09 -28.40
CA GLY A 152 -0.75 3.61 -28.37
C GLY A 152 -0.55 4.77 -29.33
N GLY A 153 0.64 5.35 -29.33
CA GLY A 153 1.03 6.39 -30.27
C GLY A 153 2.54 6.49 -30.46
N THR A 154 2.95 7.19 -31.52
CA THR A 154 4.33 7.41 -31.92
C THR A 154 4.59 8.90 -32.16
N GLY A 155 5.86 9.32 -32.21
CA GLY A 155 6.23 10.73 -32.38
C GLY A 155 5.80 11.59 -31.18
N ASP A 156 5.10 12.69 -31.42
CA ASP A 156 4.56 13.59 -30.39
C ASP A 156 3.54 12.92 -29.47
N PHE A 157 3.01 11.75 -29.88
CA PHE A 157 2.06 10.93 -29.12
C PHE A 157 2.71 9.66 -28.57
N PHE A 158 4.04 9.64 -28.44
CA PHE A 158 4.78 8.48 -27.92
C PHE A 158 4.23 8.02 -26.56
N MET A 159 3.90 6.73 -26.48
CA MET A 159 3.38 6.09 -25.27
C MET A 159 2.08 6.70 -24.73
N THR A 160 1.29 7.39 -25.56
CA THR A 160 0.03 7.96 -25.10
C THR A 160 -1.05 6.89 -24.91
N ARG A 161 -1.90 7.09 -23.89
CA ARG A 161 -3.10 6.29 -23.66
C ARG A 161 -4.29 7.20 -23.37
N GLY A 162 -5.44 6.80 -23.88
CA GLY A 162 -6.63 7.64 -23.89
C GLY A 162 -7.87 6.91 -24.36
N VAL A 163 -8.94 7.68 -24.47
CA VAL A 163 -10.20 7.26 -25.09
C VAL A 163 -10.54 8.26 -26.16
N ALA A 164 -10.96 7.78 -27.33
CA ALA A 164 -11.50 8.60 -28.40
C ALA A 164 -13.00 8.38 -28.50
N THR A 165 -13.78 9.42 -28.31
CA THR A 165 -15.22 9.39 -28.53
C THR A 165 -15.50 9.78 -29.98
N LEU A 166 -15.93 8.81 -30.77
CA LEU A 166 -16.37 9.03 -32.15
C LEU A 166 -17.86 9.38 -32.15
N SER A 167 -18.22 10.44 -32.85
CA SER A 167 -19.62 10.81 -33.09
C SER A 167 -19.87 10.99 -34.58
N THR A 168 -20.89 10.31 -35.10
CA THR A 168 -21.31 10.45 -36.49
C THR A 168 -21.97 11.82 -36.66
N ASP A 169 -21.34 12.69 -37.46
CA ASP A 169 -21.75 14.07 -37.64
C ASP A 169 -22.64 14.26 -38.86
N ALA A 170 -22.33 13.56 -39.96
CA ALA A 170 -23.16 13.49 -41.16
C ALA A 170 -23.00 12.14 -41.87
N PHE A 171 -24.06 11.72 -42.54
CA PHE A 171 -24.10 10.53 -43.40
C PHE A 171 -24.99 10.84 -44.60
N GLU A 172 -24.45 10.69 -45.82
CA GLU A 172 -25.14 10.98 -47.08
C GLU A 172 -25.21 9.73 -47.96
N GLY A 173 -26.25 8.90 -47.73
CA GLY A 173 -26.38 7.58 -48.38
C GLY A 173 -25.19 6.67 -48.07
N GLU A 174 -25.04 5.51 -48.71
CA GLU A 174 -23.95 4.56 -48.40
C GLU A 174 -22.54 5.02 -48.82
N VAL A 175 -22.39 6.25 -49.32
CA VAL A 175 -21.15 6.70 -49.98
C VAL A 175 -20.32 7.61 -49.09
N TYR A 176 -20.92 8.47 -48.26
CA TYR A 176 -20.16 9.46 -47.49
C TYR A 176 -20.53 9.46 -46.01
N PHE A 177 -19.50 9.37 -45.16
CA PHE A 177 -19.60 9.43 -43.71
C PHE A 177 -18.62 10.46 -43.14
N ARG A 178 -19.10 11.32 -42.24
CA ARG A 178 -18.25 12.23 -41.47
C ARG A 178 -18.27 11.87 -39.99
N LEU A 179 -17.09 11.68 -39.43
CA LEU A 179 -16.89 11.29 -38.04
C LEU A 179 -16.08 12.34 -37.29
N ARG A 180 -16.68 12.87 -36.22
CA ARG A 180 -15.97 13.72 -35.27
C ARG A 180 -15.34 12.83 -34.19
N ALA A 181 -14.03 12.95 -34.01
CA ALA A 181 -13.25 12.24 -33.02
C ALA A 181 -12.80 13.19 -31.91
N ASP A 182 -13.35 13.02 -30.70
CA ASP A 182 -12.92 13.71 -29.49
C ASP A 182 -11.96 12.81 -28.70
N ILE A 183 -10.66 13.11 -28.79
CA ILE A 183 -9.59 12.30 -28.22
C ILE A 183 -9.16 12.89 -26.87
N ASN A 184 -9.43 12.14 -25.82
CA ASN A 184 -9.05 12.45 -24.45
C ASN A 184 -7.88 11.56 -24.02
N LEU A 185 -6.67 12.12 -23.97
CA LEU A 185 -5.45 11.43 -23.55
C LEU A 185 -5.27 11.60 -22.04
N PHE A 186 -5.08 10.50 -21.32
CA PHE A 186 -4.86 10.48 -19.86
C PHE A 186 -3.40 10.21 -19.49
N GLU A 187 -2.59 9.72 -20.42
CA GLU A 187 -1.15 9.54 -20.27
C GLU A 187 -0.43 10.29 -21.41
N CYS A 188 0.29 11.36 -21.08
CA CYS A 188 0.99 12.23 -22.02
C CYS A 188 2.48 12.30 -21.65
N TRP A 189 3.38 12.09 -22.62
CA TRP A 189 4.83 12.13 -22.40
C TRP A 189 5.45 13.37 -23.09
N GLY A 190 6.26 14.12 -22.35
CA GLY A 190 6.93 15.34 -22.83
C GLY A 190 8.23 15.05 -23.61
N HIS A 191 8.55 15.94 -24.55
CA HIS A 191 9.61 15.85 -25.57
C HIS A 191 11.03 15.72 -24.98
N PHE A 192 11.75 14.62 -25.27
CA PHE A 192 13.20 14.47 -25.06
C PHE A 192 13.91 14.54 -26.42
N ARG A 193 14.76 15.56 -26.64
CA ARG A 193 15.76 15.60 -27.73
C ARG A 193 17.16 15.57 -27.13
N GLY A 194 17.99 14.62 -27.59
CA GLY A 194 19.44 14.62 -27.39
C GLY A 194 20.06 13.23 -27.59
N PRO A 195 20.93 13.02 -28.60
CA PRO A 195 21.60 11.73 -28.85
C PRO A 195 23.06 11.70 -28.34
N ASN A 196 23.61 10.47 -28.29
CA ASN A 196 25.02 10.06 -28.22
C ASN A 196 25.65 9.86 -26.83
N SER A 197 25.98 8.60 -26.49
CA SER A 197 27.33 8.05 -26.69
C SER A 197 27.47 6.68 -25.99
N ILE A 198 27.92 5.69 -26.76
CA ILE A 198 28.37 4.38 -26.32
C ILE A 198 29.90 4.42 -26.36
N HIS A 199 30.58 4.00 -25.29
CA HIS A 199 31.94 3.49 -25.41
C HIS A 199 32.19 2.36 -24.40
N SER A 200 32.50 1.20 -24.99
CA SER A 200 33.18 0.03 -24.41
C SER A 200 34.61 0.37 -24.03
N TRP A 201 35.21 -0.32 -23.05
CA TRP A 201 36.62 -0.74 -23.10
C TRP A 201 36.85 -1.97 -22.22
N SER A 202 37.69 -2.85 -22.74
CA SER A 202 38.07 -4.18 -22.29
C SER A 202 39.55 -4.22 -21.88
N GLY A 203 39.94 -5.16 -21.03
CA GLY A 203 41.20 -5.88 -21.25
C GLY A 203 42.14 -6.11 -20.04
N PHE A 204 42.66 -7.35 -20.01
CA PHE A 204 43.94 -7.83 -19.45
C PHE A 204 44.06 -8.16 -17.95
N SER A 205 44.88 -9.12 -17.51
CA SER A 205 45.09 -10.56 -17.81
C SER A 205 46.13 -11.10 -16.80
N THR A 206 45.90 -12.29 -16.25
CA THR A 206 46.87 -13.37 -15.90
C THR A 206 48.12 -13.09 -15.02
N SER A 207 48.27 -13.81 -13.88
CA SER A 207 49.04 -15.09 -13.81
C SER A 207 49.41 -15.61 -12.39
N ARG A 208 49.31 -16.94 -12.25
CA ARG A 208 50.15 -17.97 -11.55
C ARG A 208 50.27 -18.16 -10.01
N GLN A 209 49.85 -19.37 -9.61
CA GLN A 209 50.55 -20.48 -8.88
C GLN A 209 51.22 -20.28 -7.50
N ARG A 210 50.73 -20.98 -6.44
CA ARG A 210 51.28 -22.25 -5.86
C ARG A 210 50.67 -22.64 -4.49
N SER A 211 50.09 -23.85 -4.47
CA SER A 211 50.18 -25.01 -3.53
C SER A 211 50.21 -24.92 -1.97
N LEU A 212 49.38 -25.81 -1.37
CA LEU A 212 49.54 -26.66 -0.16
C LEU A 212 49.49 -25.95 1.22
N SER A 213 48.88 -26.44 2.31
CA SER A 213 48.18 -27.69 2.68
C SER A 213 47.54 -27.54 4.09
N GLN A 214 46.70 -28.51 4.48
CA GLN A 214 46.22 -28.88 5.83
C GLN A 214 44.86 -28.37 6.37
N ASN A 215 43.83 -29.15 6.03
CA ASN A 215 42.83 -29.82 6.88
C ASN A 215 42.71 -29.43 8.37
N GLN A 216 41.47 -29.24 8.87
CA GLN A 216 40.83 -30.11 9.89
C GLN A 216 39.36 -29.73 10.25
N GLU A 217 38.47 -29.36 9.32
CA GLU A 217 37.01 -29.17 9.62
C GLU A 217 36.07 -29.80 8.55
N THR A 218 36.62 -30.68 7.74
CA THR A 218 36.09 -31.08 6.42
C THR A 218 35.04 -32.20 6.44
N LEU A 219 34.45 -32.52 7.59
CA LEU A 219 33.43 -33.58 7.72
C LEU A 219 32.01 -33.07 8.03
N ALA A 220 31.82 -31.77 8.28
CA ALA A 220 30.51 -31.20 8.62
C ALA A 220 29.68 -30.70 7.40
N LEU A 221 30.22 -30.80 6.18
CA LEU A 221 29.69 -30.08 5.00
C LEU A 221 29.30 -30.99 3.81
N PHE A 222 29.48 -32.30 3.93
CA PHE A 222 29.14 -33.30 2.89
C PHE A 222 27.64 -33.60 2.77
N SER A 223 26.86 -33.20 3.77
CA SER A 223 25.47 -33.61 3.98
C SER A 223 24.39 -32.59 3.58
N PRO A 224 24.60 -31.26 3.70
CA PRO A 224 23.55 -30.29 3.40
C PRO A 224 23.19 -30.22 1.92
N ALA A 225 24.11 -30.48 0.98
CA ALA A 225 23.82 -30.34 -0.45
C ALA A 225 22.87 -31.44 -1.00
N PHE A 226 23.02 -32.68 -0.51
CA PHE A 226 22.13 -33.81 -0.84
C PHE A 226 20.84 -33.78 0.00
N ALA A 227 20.90 -33.36 1.26
CA ALA A 227 19.72 -33.14 2.10
C ALA A 227 18.87 -31.94 1.63
N MET A 228 19.50 -30.83 1.19
CA MET A 228 18.84 -29.63 0.63
C MET A 228 17.98 -29.95 -0.59
N SER A 229 18.33 -30.95 -1.40
CA SER A 229 17.51 -31.30 -2.57
C SER A 229 16.20 -32.02 -2.20
N SER A 230 16.21 -32.90 -1.20
CA SER A 230 15.02 -33.72 -0.85
C SER A 230 14.19 -33.14 0.30
N ASP A 231 14.81 -32.44 1.25
CA ASP A 231 14.09 -31.62 2.25
C ASP A 231 13.43 -30.42 1.55
N ALA A 232 14.18 -29.69 0.72
CA ALA A 232 13.62 -28.55 0.00
C ALA A 232 12.81 -28.94 -1.24
N SER A 233 12.45 -30.20 -1.50
CA SER A 233 11.36 -30.53 -2.45
C SER A 233 10.03 -30.71 -1.69
N ARG A 234 10.08 -31.40 -0.54
CA ARG A 234 8.92 -31.63 0.34
C ARG A 234 8.49 -30.37 1.09
N GLU A 235 9.45 -29.62 1.62
CA GLU A 235 9.21 -28.36 2.35
C GLU A 235 8.81 -27.23 1.43
N ARG A 236 9.19 -27.30 0.16
CA ARG A 236 8.93 -26.24 -0.82
C ARG A 236 7.56 -26.48 -1.49
N GLY A 237 7.11 -27.74 -1.58
CA GLY A 237 5.69 -28.09 -1.78
C GLY A 237 4.81 -27.66 -0.60
N ALA A 238 5.25 -27.91 0.65
CA ALA A 238 4.59 -27.40 1.85
C ALA A 238 4.61 -25.87 1.92
N SER A 239 5.70 -25.20 1.51
CA SER A 239 5.84 -23.73 1.47
C SER A 239 4.97 -23.13 0.37
N THR A 240 4.75 -23.84 -0.74
CA THR A 240 3.84 -23.41 -1.80
C THR A 240 2.40 -23.49 -1.31
N VAL A 241 2.03 -24.57 -0.61
CA VAL A 241 0.70 -24.73 -0.01
C VAL A 241 0.49 -23.74 1.14
N TYR A 242 1.51 -23.55 1.96
CA TYR A 242 1.57 -22.53 3.02
C TYR A 242 1.39 -21.14 2.42
N ALA A 243 2.15 -20.77 1.39
CA ALA A 243 2.01 -19.50 0.70
C ALA A 243 0.62 -19.36 0.06
N LEU A 244 0.05 -20.40 -0.55
CA LEU A 244 -1.29 -20.34 -1.15
C LEU A 244 -2.39 -20.11 -0.10
N ILE A 245 -2.31 -20.81 1.04
CA ILE A 245 -3.26 -20.66 2.15
C ILE A 245 -3.07 -19.31 2.85
N MET A 246 -1.82 -18.95 3.17
CA MET A 246 -1.48 -17.70 3.86
C MET A 246 -1.79 -16.47 3.02
N LEU A 247 -1.50 -16.51 1.70
CA LEU A 247 -1.92 -15.44 0.80
C LEU A 247 -3.44 -15.26 0.76
N SER A 248 -4.23 -16.29 1.11
CA SER A 248 -5.70 -16.21 1.22
C SER A 248 -6.18 -15.58 2.52
N ALA A 249 -5.31 -15.47 3.53
CA ALA A 249 -5.56 -14.81 4.80
C ALA A 249 -5.19 -13.32 4.72
N ASP A 250 -5.78 -12.61 3.76
CA ASP A 250 -5.56 -11.18 3.52
C ASP A 250 -6.67 -10.31 4.15
N ASP A 251 -6.28 -9.13 4.65
CA ASP A 251 -7.17 -8.07 5.11
C ASP A 251 -7.44 -7.06 4.01
N ASN A 252 -8.40 -7.36 3.13
CA ASN A 252 -8.79 -6.51 2.01
C ASN A 252 -7.60 -6.13 1.12
N GLY A 253 -6.74 -7.09 0.80
CA GLY A 253 -5.52 -6.91 0.02
C GLY A 253 -4.25 -6.73 0.85
N GLU A 254 -4.32 -6.61 2.17
CA GLU A 254 -3.13 -6.49 3.04
C GLU A 254 -2.74 -7.81 3.72
N GLY A 255 -1.45 -8.04 3.93
CA GLY A 255 -0.94 -9.21 4.65
C GLY A 255 0.12 -8.84 5.68
N GLY A 256 0.63 -9.86 6.37
CA GLY A 256 1.59 -9.73 7.48
C GLY A 256 0.96 -9.85 8.87
N VAL A 257 1.83 -9.95 9.88
CA VAL A 257 1.48 -10.18 11.30
C VAL A 257 0.44 -9.17 11.82
N VAL A 258 0.60 -7.88 11.49
CA VAL A 258 -0.30 -6.83 12.01
C VAL A 258 -1.63 -6.78 11.24
N ALA A 259 -1.64 -7.14 9.96
CA ALA A 259 -2.87 -7.29 9.18
C ALA A 259 -3.71 -8.50 9.68
N LEU A 260 -3.06 -9.61 10.06
CA LEU A 260 -3.76 -10.71 10.73
C LEU A 260 -4.34 -10.24 12.08
N TYR A 261 -3.61 -9.42 12.83
CA TYR A 261 -4.12 -8.83 14.07
C TYR A 261 -5.30 -7.88 13.87
N SER A 262 -5.31 -7.05 12.81
CA SER A 262 -6.46 -6.19 12.50
C SER A 262 -7.73 -7.00 12.22
N GLN A 263 -7.61 -8.10 11.47
CA GLN A 263 -8.74 -9.01 11.21
C GLN A 263 -9.28 -9.67 12.48
N LEU A 264 -8.37 -10.10 13.36
CA LEU A 264 -8.74 -10.65 14.65
C LEU A 264 -9.47 -9.58 15.49
N CYS A 265 -8.97 -8.35 15.54
CA CYS A 265 -9.60 -7.24 16.26
C CYS A 265 -10.99 -6.86 15.74
N ARG A 266 -11.25 -7.03 14.44
CA ARG A 266 -12.57 -6.82 13.82
C ARG A 266 -13.57 -7.92 14.18
N SER A 267 -13.14 -9.17 14.13
CA SER A 267 -14.03 -10.35 14.26
C SER A 267 -14.40 -10.66 15.71
N ALA A 268 -13.55 -10.29 16.66
CA ALA A 268 -13.76 -10.46 18.08
C ALA A 268 -13.16 -9.26 18.81
N LYS A 269 -13.84 -8.75 19.84
CA LYS A 269 -13.54 -7.48 20.53
C LYS A 269 -12.19 -7.52 21.28
N PHE A 270 -11.08 -7.64 20.54
CA PHE A 270 -9.73 -7.93 21.04
C PHE A 270 -8.90 -6.66 21.23
N CYS A 271 -9.25 -5.55 20.58
CA CYS A 271 -8.54 -4.30 20.77
C CYS A 271 -8.62 -3.87 22.24
N LEU A 272 -7.45 -3.64 22.86
CA LEU A 272 -7.34 -3.25 24.27
C LEU A 272 -7.71 -1.79 24.53
N LEU A 273 -7.78 -0.97 23.47
CA LEU A 273 -8.35 0.38 23.52
C LEU A 273 -9.89 0.31 23.35
N PRO A 274 -10.67 0.73 24.35
CA PRO A 274 -12.13 0.78 24.26
C PRO A 274 -12.56 2.03 23.48
N ASN A 275 -12.34 2.03 22.17
CA ASN A 275 -12.77 3.10 21.26
C ASN A 275 -13.74 2.58 20.17
N HIS A 276 -14.47 1.51 20.47
CA HIS A 276 -15.39 0.86 19.53
C HIS A 276 -16.76 1.53 19.59
N GLN A 277 -17.22 2.13 18.49
CA GLN A 277 -18.56 2.69 18.34
C GLN A 277 -19.41 1.77 17.46
N ALA A 278 -20.73 1.77 17.66
CA ALA A 278 -21.65 0.97 16.85
C ALA A 278 -21.56 1.33 15.35
N SER A 279 -21.34 2.60 15.03
CA SER A 279 -21.15 3.11 13.66
C SER A 279 -19.90 2.58 12.96
N ASP A 280 -18.94 1.99 13.68
CA ASP A 280 -17.77 1.36 13.05
C ASP A 280 -18.12 -0.02 12.48
N GLU A 281 -19.11 -0.73 13.04
CA GLU A 281 -19.55 -2.04 12.53
C GLU A 281 -20.29 -1.90 11.19
N GLU A 282 -20.79 -0.69 10.88
CA GLU A 282 -21.52 -0.36 9.66
C GLU A 282 -20.63 0.00 8.46
N LEU A 283 -19.30 0.11 8.65
CA LEU A 283 -18.34 0.44 7.60
C LEU A 283 -18.46 -0.55 6.43
N SER A 284 -18.55 -0.04 5.20
CA SER A 284 -18.66 -0.89 4.01
C SER A 284 -17.47 -1.86 3.89
N THR A 285 -16.29 -1.42 4.32
CA THR A 285 -15.03 -2.18 4.33
C THR A 285 -15.05 -3.36 5.32
N TYR A 286 -15.93 -3.36 6.32
CA TYR A 286 -16.14 -4.50 7.23
C TYR A 286 -16.95 -5.61 6.56
N ARG A 287 -17.76 -5.29 5.55
CA ARG A 287 -18.66 -6.23 4.87
C ARG A 287 -18.00 -6.78 3.61
N LYS A 288 -17.45 -7.99 3.67
CA LYS A 288 -17.06 -8.71 2.44
C LYS A 288 -18.33 -8.98 1.61
N PRO A 289 -18.39 -8.57 0.32
CA PRO A 289 -19.57 -8.81 -0.52
C PRO A 289 -19.79 -10.32 -0.65
N GLY A 290 -20.93 -10.81 -0.13
CA GLY A 290 -21.28 -12.23 -0.11
C GLY A 290 -21.40 -12.85 1.29
N SER A 291 -20.94 -12.19 2.36
CA SER A 291 -21.22 -12.64 3.74
C SER A 291 -22.64 -12.23 4.11
N SER A 292 -23.61 -13.14 3.96
CA SER A 292 -24.93 -13.01 4.58
C SER A 292 -24.76 -12.97 6.10
N ASN A 293 -25.60 -12.19 6.80
CA ASN A 293 -25.70 -12.15 8.26
C ASN A 293 -26.22 -13.50 8.77
N ARG A 294 -25.41 -14.55 8.67
CA ARG A 294 -25.70 -15.81 9.36
C ARG A 294 -25.23 -15.61 10.78
N SER A 295 -26.20 -15.42 11.69
CA SER A 295 -26.02 -15.41 13.15
C SER A 295 -25.39 -16.75 13.58
N THR A 296 -24.09 -16.87 13.37
CA THR A 296 -23.32 -18.05 13.71
C THR A 296 -23.01 -17.94 15.20
N LEU A 297 -23.34 -19.00 15.93
CA LEU A 297 -23.06 -19.08 17.36
C LEU A 297 -21.56 -18.78 17.58
N PRO A 298 -21.19 -17.81 18.43
CA PRO A 298 -19.79 -17.47 18.64
C PRO A 298 -19.03 -18.70 19.12
N SER A 299 -17.89 -19.01 18.46
CA SER A 299 -17.08 -20.18 18.78
C SER A 299 -16.69 -20.18 20.27
N PRO A 300 -16.53 -21.35 20.91
CA PRO A 300 -16.15 -21.43 22.33
C PRO A 300 -14.82 -20.71 22.59
N LEU A 301 -13.88 -20.77 21.64
CA LEU A 301 -12.62 -20.05 21.68
C LEU A 301 -12.84 -18.52 21.68
N LYS A 302 -13.75 -18.01 20.84
CA LYS A 302 -14.11 -16.59 20.81
C LYS A 302 -14.63 -16.12 22.17
N ARG A 303 -15.56 -16.86 22.79
CA ARG A 303 -16.12 -16.51 24.11
C ARG A 303 -15.05 -16.51 25.20
N PHE A 304 -14.13 -17.48 25.19
CA PHE A 304 -13.04 -17.57 26.16
C PHE A 304 -12.09 -16.36 26.06
N ILE A 305 -11.67 -16.01 24.84
CA ILE A 305 -10.76 -14.87 24.64
C ILE A 305 -11.46 -13.54 24.92
N GLU A 306 -12.75 -13.40 24.59
CA GLU A 306 -13.50 -12.18 24.88
C GLU A 306 -13.68 -11.93 26.39
N LYS A 307 -13.86 -13.00 27.18
CA LYS A 307 -14.07 -12.96 28.63
C LYS A 307 -12.79 -12.59 29.40
N HIS A 308 -11.63 -13.11 29.00
CA HIS A 308 -10.40 -12.96 29.77
C HIS A 308 -9.52 -11.81 29.25
N LYS A 309 -9.30 -10.79 30.08
CA LYS A 309 -8.38 -9.68 29.75
C LYS A 309 -6.93 -10.15 29.57
N SER A 310 -6.51 -11.18 30.29
CA SER A 310 -5.16 -11.74 30.21
C SER A 310 -4.86 -12.37 28.85
N THR A 311 -5.84 -13.03 28.21
CA THR A 311 -5.64 -13.65 26.88
C THR A 311 -5.54 -12.58 25.79
N LYS A 312 -6.32 -11.49 25.87
CA LYS A 312 -6.17 -10.32 24.97
C LYS A 312 -4.78 -9.69 25.09
N MET A 313 -4.27 -9.57 26.32
CA MET A 313 -2.91 -9.07 26.56
C MET A 313 -1.85 -10.04 26.03
N ALA A 314 -2.02 -11.35 26.25
CA ALA A 314 -1.10 -12.36 25.72
C ALA A 314 -1.06 -12.35 24.18
N LEU A 315 -2.22 -12.25 23.52
CA LEU A 315 -2.32 -12.12 22.07
C LEU A 315 -1.61 -10.85 21.58
N LEU A 316 -1.82 -9.71 22.24
CA LEU A 316 -1.11 -8.47 21.89
C LEU A 316 0.40 -8.66 22.01
N ILE A 317 0.90 -9.19 23.12
CA ILE A 317 2.33 -9.45 23.33
C ILE A 317 2.89 -10.38 22.24
N PHE A 318 2.13 -11.40 21.86
CA PHE A 318 2.51 -12.35 20.81
C PHE A 318 2.59 -11.69 19.42
N VAL A 319 1.66 -10.80 19.09
CA VAL A 319 1.68 -10.01 17.84
C VAL A 319 2.84 -9.01 17.84
N LEU A 320 3.08 -8.34 18.98
CA LEU A 320 4.21 -7.42 19.12
C LEU A 320 5.55 -8.15 18.99
N LEU A 321 5.66 -9.39 19.48
CA LEU A 321 6.83 -10.23 19.31
C LEU A 321 7.09 -10.49 17.81
N GLY A 322 6.06 -10.85 17.05
CA GLY A 322 6.17 -11.00 15.59
C GLY A 322 6.61 -9.71 14.91
N ALA A 323 6.00 -8.58 15.25
CA ALA A 323 6.37 -7.28 14.69
C ALA A 323 7.82 -6.87 15.00
N CYS A 324 8.28 -7.07 16.24
CA CYS A 324 9.67 -6.80 16.62
C CYS A 324 10.65 -7.71 15.88
N MET A 325 10.31 -8.98 15.71
CA MET A 325 11.15 -9.91 14.93
C MET A 325 11.18 -9.52 13.44
N VAL A 326 10.09 -9.02 12.86
CA VAL A 326 10.12 -8.47 11.48
C VAL A 326 11.05 -7.26 11.39
N ILE A 327 11.04 -6.35 12.38
CA ILE A 327 11.99 -5.23 12.44
C ILE A 327 13.45 -5.74 12.53
N CYS A 328 13.71 -6.76 13.35
CA CYS A 328 15.02 -7.41 13.41
C CYS A 328 15.43 -8.04 12.06
N VAL A 329 14.51 -8.72 11.37
CA VAL A 329 14.74 -9.28 10.02
C VAL A 329 15.09 -8.17 9.03
N GLY A 330 14.40 -7.03 9.09
CA GLY A 330 14.71 -5.85 8.29
C GLY A 330 16.10 -5.24 8.55
N ALA A 331 16.60 -5.34 9.77
CA ALA A 331 17.95 -4.89 10.13
C ALA A 331 19.05 -5.91 9.75
N LEU A 332 18.74 -7.22 9.82
CA LEU A 332 19.72 -8.29 9.58
C LEU A 332 19.84 -8.67 8.10
N MET A 333 18.77 -8.56 7.31
CA MET A 333 18.74 -8.97 5.90
C MET A 333 19.74 -8.20 5.02
N PRO A 334 19.85 -6.85 5.11
CA PRO A 334 20.85 -6.12 4.33
C PRO A 334 22.28 -6.57 4.68
N ALA A 335 22.57 -6.79 5.97
CA ALA A 335 23.89 -7.20 6.43
C ALA A 335 24.29 -8.57 5.88
N ILE A 336 23.43 -9.59 5.99
CA ILE A 336 23.75 -10.95 5.50
C ILE A 336 23.84 -11.02 3.98
N SER A 337 22.95 -10.34 3.27
CA SER A 337 22.84 -10.45 1.81
C SER A 337 23.96 -9.70 1.10
N VAL A 338 24.30 -8.47 1.56
CA VAL A 338 25.44 -7.71 1.03
C VAL A 338 26.74 -8.44 1.32
N LEU A 339 26.95 -8.90 2.55
CA LEU A 339 28.14 -9.66 2.91
C LEU A 339 28.27 -10.94 2.05
N SER A 340 27.17 -11.67 1.85
CA SER A 340 27.17 -12.88 1.01
C SER A 340 27.47 -12.59 -0.47
N SER A 341 27.10 -11.42 -0.99
CA SER A 341 27.44 -11.04 -2.36
C SER A 341 28.94 -10.72 -2.48
N VAL A 342 29.47 -9.88 -1.57
CA VAL A 342 30.88 -9.43 -1.60
C VAL A 342 31.87 -10.57 -1.33
N GLU A 343 31.46 -11.64 -0.66
CA GLU A 343 32.31 -12.81 -0.46
C GLU A 343 32.77 -13.50 -1.76
N GLY A 344 32.08 -13.29 -2.89
CA GLY A 344 32.54 -13.76 -4.19
C GLY A 344 33.94 -13.25 -4.56
N LEU A 345 34.30 -12.04 -4.12
CA LEU A 345 35.64 -11.47 -4.38
C LEU A 345 36.79 -12.25 -3.74
N LYS A 346 36.52 -13.09 -2.72
CA LYS A 346 37.57 -13.93 -2.11
C LYS A 346 38.14 -14.96 -3.11
N ILE A 347 37.37 -15.32 -4.13
CA ILE A 347 37.72 -16.40 -5.08
C ILE A 347 38.62 -15.85 -6.19
N GLU A 348 38.16 -14.81 -6.88
CA GLU A 348 38.83 -14.32 -8.09
C GLU A 348 39.91 -13.27 -7.78
N ALA A 349 39.64 -12.35 -6.85
CA ALA A 349 40.57 -11.27 -6.50
C ALA A 349 41.56 -11.67 -5.39
N LYS A 350 41.48 -12.90 -4.83
CA LYS A 350 42.28 -13.40 -3.70
C LYS A 350 42.37 -12.41 -2.51
N ILE A 351 41.36 -11.57 -2.33
CA ILE A 351 41.30 -10.62 -1.21
C ILE A 351 41.08 -11.45 0.06
N THR A 352 42.18 -11.78 0.73
CA THR A 352 42.19 -12.67 1.90
C THR A 352 41.88 -11.89 3.20
N ASN A 353 41.98 -10.56 3.15
CA ASN A 353 41.73 -9.70 4.30
C ASN A 353 40.23 -9.56 4.57
N LYS A 354 39.76 -10.22 5.63
CA LYS A 354 38.38 -10.11 6.15
C LYS A 354 37.94 -8.65 6.35
N SER A 355 38.87 -7.77 6.74
CA SER A 355 38.61 -6.34 6.95
C SER A 355 38.25 -5.60 5.66
N ILE A 356 38.83 -5.95 4.52
CA ILE A 356 38.54 -5.31 3.23
C ILE A 356 37.14 -5.71 2.75
N VAL A 357 36.78 -6.99 2.87
CA VAL A 357 35.45 -7.51 2.52
C VAL A 357 34.36 -6.83 3.38
N SER A 358 34.61 -6.67 4.68
CA SER A 358 33.71 -5.95 5.58
C SER A 358 33.58 -4.47 5.20
N CYS A 359 34.69 -3.79 4.89
CA CYS A 359 34.69 -2.39 4.47
C CYS A 359 33.87 -2.15 3.19
N ILE A 360 34.07 -2.97 2.15
CA ILE A 360 33.28 -2.90 0.90
C ILE A 360 31.80 -3.15 1.20
N SER A 361 31.48 -4.11 2.08
CA SER A 361 30.12 -4.38 2.51
C SER A 361 29.49 -3.18 3.23
N CYS A 362 30.23 -2.49 4.10
CA CYS A 362 29.77 -1.26 4.75
C CYS A 362 29.51 -0.13 3.75
N VAL A 363 30.38 0.07 2.75
CA VAL A 363 30.16 1.08 1.70
C VAL A 363 28.89 0.78 0.91
N LEU A 364 28.67 -0.48 0.52
CA LEU A 364 27.44 -0.90 -0.17
C LEU A 364 26.20 -0.73 0.71
N LEU A 365 26.28 -1.04 2.01
CA LEU A 365 25.20 -0.82 2.97
C LEU A 365 24.85 0.66 3.12
N VAL A 366 25.86 1.54 3.28
CA VAL A 366 25.63 2.99 3.36
C VAL A 366 24.99 3.49 2.07
N GLY A 367 25.51 3.09 0.91
CA GLY A 367 24.91 3.42 -0.39
C GLY A 367 23.46 2.97 -0.49
N LEU A 368 23.16 1.75 -0.04
CA LEU A 368 21.81 1.19 0.00
C LEU A 368 20.87 2.01 0.87
N PHE A 369 21.26 2.36 2.10
CA PHE A 369 20.41 3.08 3.05
C PHE A 369 20.25 4.57 2.70
N VAL A 370 21.27 5.19 2.11
CA VAL A 370 21.19 6.57 1.58
C VAL A 370 20.28 6.64 0.35
N MET A 371 20.32 5.62 -0.51
CA MET A 371 19.49 5.57 -1.72
C MET A 371 17.98 5.39 -1.42
N GLN A 372 17.61 4.97 -0.20
CA GLN A 372 16.21 4.67 0.16
C GLN A 372 15.25 5.84 -0.06
N HIS A 373 15.69 7.07 0.18
CA HIS A 373 14.86 8.27 -0.05
C HIS A 373 14.50 8.48 -1.54
N ARG A 374 15.38 8.07 -2.46
CA ARG A 374 15.17 8.19 -3.92
C ARG A 374 14.54 6.93 -4.52
N GLY A 375 14.65 5.78 -3.84
CA GLY A 375 14.28 4.47 -4.35
C GLY A 375 12.83 4.35 -4.83
N SER A 376 11.86 5.03 -4.20
CA SER A 376 10.43 4.89 -4.54
C SER A 376 10.08 5.23 -5.98
N TYR A 377 10.89 6.03 -6.68
CA TYR A 377 10.62 6.43 -8.07
C TYR A 377 11.13 5.42 -9.12
N MET A 378 12.17 4.64 -8.80
CA MET A 378 12.82 3.70 -9.72
C MET A 378 12.28 2.26 -9.63
N VAL A 379 11.59 1.92 -8.54
CA VAL A 379 11.20 0.54 -8.17
C VAL A 379 10.35 -0.15 -9.24
N ALA A 380 9.40 0.56 -9.86
CA ALA A 380 8.45 -0.07 -10.79
C ALA A 380 9.09 -0.50 -12.13
N PHE A 381 10.15 0.17 -12.59
CA PHE A 381 10.72 -0.05 -13.92
C PHE A 381 12.11 -0.70 -13.91
N VAL A 382 12.94 -0.38 -12.91
CA VAL A 382 14.35 -0.85 -12.86
C VAL A 382 14.48 -2.19 -12.15
N PHE A 383 13.66 -2.45 -11.13
CA PHE A 383 13.81 -3.65 -10.30
C PHE A 383 13.36 -4.95 -10.99
N PRO A 384 12.23 -4.99 -11.72
CA PRO A 384 11.80 -6.23 -12.37
C PRO A 384 12.83 -6.77 -13.39
N PRO A 385 13.44 -5.96 -14.29
CA PRO A 385 14.48 -6.44 -15.19
C PRO A 385 15.69 -7.04 -14.47
N ILE A 386 16.15 -6.42 -13.37
CA ILE A 386 17.29 -6.92 -12.57
C ILE A 386 16.97 -8.30 -12.00
N ILE A 387 15.77 -8.48 -11.42
CA ILE A 387 15.36 -9.76 -10.83
C ILE A 387 15.13 -10.82 -11.91
N ILE A 388 14.55 -10.48 -13.05
CA ILE A 388 14.39 -11.41 -14.17
C ILE A 388 15.76 -11.87 -14.68
N LEU A 389 16.71 -10.94 -14.84
CA LEU A 389 18.07 -11.24 -15.25
C LEU A 389 18.77 -12.17 -14.24
N TRP A 390 18.62 -11.90 -12.93
CA TRP A 390 19.13 -12.75 -11.87
C TRP A 390 18.52 -14.16 -11.91
N LEU A 391 17.19 -14.27 -12.02
CA LEU A 391 16.48 -15.55 -12.08
C LEU A 391 16.89 -16.38 -13.31
N LEU A 392 17.02 -15.74 -14.47
CA LEU A 392 17.49 -16.39 -15.69
C LEU A 392 18.93 -16.87 -15.53
N THR A 393 19.79 -16.06 -14.90
CA THR A 393 21.20 -16.41 -14.66
C THR A 393 21.33 -17.65 -13.78
N ILE A 394 20.63 -17.71 -12.64
CA ILE A 394 20.67 -18.89 -11.77
C ILE A 394 20.00 -20.11 -12.42
N PHE A 395 18.97 -19.91 -13.25
CA PHE A 395 18.33 -21.01 -13.97
C PHE A 395 19.30 -21.68 -14.95
N VAL A 396 20.01 -20.88 -15.75
CA VAL A 396 20.99 -21.38 -16.73
C VAL A 396 22.19 -22.05 -16.05
N ILE A 397 22.73 -21.45 -14.99
CA ILE A 397 23.85 -22.02 -14.22
C ILE A 397 23.43 -23.33 -13.54
N GLY A 398 22.22 -23.39 -13.00
CA GLY A 398 21.66 -24.62 -12.43
C GLY A 398 21.61 -25.76 -13.43
N ILE A 399 21.04 -25.54 -14.61
CA ILE A 399 20.97 -26.54 -15.69
C ILE A 399 22.37 -26.95 -16.15
N TYR A 400 23.27 -25.99 -16.37
CA TYR A 400 24.65 -26.27 -16.77
C TYR A 400 25.35 -27.22 -15.78
N ASN A 401 25.21 -26.96 -14.48
CA ASN A 401 25.87 -27.77 -13.46
C ASN A 401 25.27 -29.17 -13.31
N ILE A 402 23.94 -29.32 -13.51
CA ILE A 402 23.29 -30.64 -13.53
C ILE A 402 23.86 -31.48 -14.68
N ILE A 403 23.91 -30.91 -15.89
CA ILE A 403 24.37 -31.63 -17.09
C ILE A 403 25.86 -31.97 -16.99
N LYS A 404 26.69 -31.02 -16.55
CA LYS A 404 28.15 -31.17 -16.53
C LYS A 404 28.68 -32.08 -15.43
N TRP A 405 28.13 -31.97 -14.21
CA TRP A 405 28.74 -32.62 -13.03
C TRP A 405 28.05 -33.89 -12.59
N ASN A 406 26.72 -33.91 -12.54
CA ASN A 406 25.96 -35.08 -12.10
C ASN A 406 24.49 -35.04 -12.56
N PRO A 407 24.18 -35.65 -13.72
CA PRO A 407 22.81 -35.72 -14.23
C PRO A 407 21.86 -36.50 -13.32
N SER A 408 22.35 -37.45 -12.53
CA SER A 408 21.52 -38.28 -11.63
C SER A 408 21.05 -37.55 -10.36
N VAL A 409 21.40 -36.26 -10.19
CA VAL A 409 21.03 -35.48 -9.00
C VAL A 409 19.51 -35.33 -8.83
N TYR A 410 18.70 -35.44 -9.90
CA TYR A 410 17.24 -35.35 -9.81
C TYR A 410 16.61 -36.41 -8.89
N GLN A 411 17.29 -37.55 -8.68
CA GLN A 411 16.83 -38.58 -7.75
C GLN A 411 16.73 -38.04 -6.32
N ALA A 412 17.51 -37.01 -5.99
CA ALA A 412 17.45 -36.33 -4.70
C ALA A 412 16.17 -35.50 -4.53
N LEU A 413 15.21 -35.48 -5.47
CA LEU A 413 13.86 -34.98 -5.20
C LEU A 413 13.00 -35.99 -4.42
N SER A 414 13.40 -37.27 -4.41
CA SER A 414 12.66 -38.33 -3.75
C SER A 414 12.76 -38.23 -2.22
N PRO A 415 11.63 -38.30 -1.48
CA PRO A 415 11.61 -38.26 -0.02
C PRO A 415 12.27 -39.50 0.64
N TYR A 416 12.73 -40.46 -0.16
CA TYR A 416 13.56 -41.56 0.34
C TYR A 416 14.92 -41.06 0.87
N TYR A 417 15.52 -40.06 0.22
CA TYR A 417 16.88 -39.61 0.55
C TYR A 417 16.96 -38.83 1.87
N ILE A 418 15.96 -38.01 2.19
CA ILE A 418 15.80 -37.35 3.50
C ILE A 418 15.68 -38.39 4.62
N TYR A 419 14.86 -39.43 4.42
CA TYR A 419 14.71 -40.49 5.42
C TYR A 419 16.04 -41.23 5.65
N LYS A 420 16.74 -41.57 4.56
CA LYS A 420 18.07 -42.18 4.62
C LYS A 420 19.09 -41.26 5.31
N PHE A 421 19.04 -39.96 5.04
CA PHE A 421 19.90 -38.95 5.63
C PHE A 421 19.76 -38.88 7.15
N PHE A 422 18.53 -38.76 7.66
CA PHE A 422 18.29 -38.73 9.10
C PHE A 422 18.62 -40.05 9.78
N ARG A 423 18.39 -41.19 9.11
CA ARG A 423 18.75 -42.50 9.65
C ARG A 423 20.27 -42.66 9.84
N LEU A 424 21.07 -42.12 8.91
CA LEU A 424 22.53 -42.25 8.93
C LEU A 424 23.21 -41.21 9.83
N THR A 425 22.72 -39.97 9.80
CA THR A 425 23.41 -38.82 10.41
C THR A 425 22.90 -38.51 11.82
N GLY A 426 21.73 -39.03 12.19
CA GLY A 426 21.15 -38.89 13.53
C GLY A 426 21.14 -37.45 14.05
N LYS A 427 21.82 -37.23 15.18
CA LYS A 427 21.86 -35.94 15.88
C LYS A 427 22.55 -34.84 15.08
N ASP A 428 23.62 -35.18 14.34
CA ASP A 428 24.34 -34.19 13.52
C ASP A 428 23.48 -33.74 12.34
N GLY A 429 22.70 -34.66 11.76
CA GLY A 429 21.70 -34.35 10.73
C GLY A 429 20.65 -33.34 11.22
N TRP A 430 20.16 -33.52 12.45
CA TRP A 430 19.23 -32.58 13.08
C TRP A 430 19.86 -31.18 13.31
N THR A 431 21.12 -31.08 13.72
CA THR A 431 21.80 -29.76 13.87
C THR A 431 22.08 -29.06 12.54
N ASN A 432 22.21 -29.82 11.46
CA ASN A 432 22.41 -29.30 10.11
C ASN A 432 21.12 -28.79 9.46
N LEU A 433 19.96 -29.27 9.92
CA LEU A 433 18.65 -28.88 9.42
C LEU A 433 18.41 -27.36 9.49
N GLY A 434 18.94 -26.69 10.52
CA GLY A 434 18.85 -25.23 10.62
C GLY A 434 19.43 -24.49 9.40
N GLY A 435 20.52 -24.98 8.79
CA GLY A 435 21.10 -24.33 7.61
C GLY A 435 20.18 -24.34 6.38
N VAL A 436 19.26 -25.31 6.30
CA VAL A 436 18.35 -25.51 5.16
C VAL A 436 17.23 -24.48 5.15
N PHE A 437 16.70 -24.12 6.32
CA PHE A 437 15.51 -23.24 6.43
C PHE A 437 15.73 -21.82 5.87
N LEU A 438 16.98 -21.37 5.79
CA LEU A 438 17.32 -20.05 5.23
C LEU A 438 16.83 -19.86 3.79
N CYS A 439 16.61 -20.94 3.04
CA CYS A 439 16.09 -20.88 1.67
C CYS A 439 14.59 -20.52 1.57
N VAL A 440 13.82 -20.62 2.67
CA VAL A 440 12.38 -20.34 2.71
C VAL A 440 12.09 -18.87 3.10
N THR A 441 13.14 -18.08 3.34
CA THR A 441 13.03 -16.76 3.99
C THR A 441 12.33 -15.65 3.21
N GLY A 442 11.84 -15.93 2.00
CA GLY A 442 11.10 -14.99 1.14
C GLY A 442 9.58 -15.07 1.21
N THR A 443 9.00 -16.12 1.81
CA THR A 443 7.54 -16.32 1.81
C THR A 443 6.81 -15.33 2.71
N GLU A 444 7.38 -14.96 3.86
CA GLU A 444 6.79 -13.99 4.78
C GLU A 444 6.85 -12.56 4.22
N ALA A 445 7.96 -12.18 3.57
CA ALA A 445 8.07 -10.89 2.90
C ALA A 445 7.02 -10.74 1.80
N MET A 446 6.80 -11.81 1.02
CA MET A 446 5.76 -11.88 0.01
C MET A 446 4.34 -11.71 0.60
N PHE A 447 4.10 -12.23 1.81
CA PHE A 447 2.83 -12.06 2.50
C PHE A 447 2.65 -10.65 3.06
N ALA A 448 3.67 -10.08 3.69
CA ALA A 448 3.62 -8.70 4.19
C ALA A 448 3.42 -7.66 3.06
N ASP A 449 3.90 -7.95 1.85
CA ASP A 449 3.80 -7.06 0.69
C ASP A 449 2.57 -7.27 -0.20
N LEU A 450 1.58 -8.08 0.24
CA LEU A 450 0.28 -8.24 -0.44
C LEU A 450 -0.40 -6.89 -0.75
N GLY A 451 -0.19 -5.88 0.11
CA GLY A 451 -0.76 -4.55 -0.06
C GLY A 451 -0.33 -3.81 -1.33
N TYR A 452 0.76 -4.25 -1.99
CA TYR A 452 1.25 -3.67 -3.24
C TYR A 452 0.86 -4.52 -4.46
N TYR A 453 0.77 -5.83 -4.29
CA TYR A 453 0.64 -6.78 -5.40
C TYR A 453 -0.62 -7.63 -5.28
N LYS A 454 -1.34 -7.80 -6.39
CA LYS A 454 -2.50 -8.68 -6.41
C LYS A 454 -2.07 -10.14 -6.16
N GLN A 455 -2.89 -10.83 -5.37
CA GLN A 455 -2.70 -12.22 -4.97
C GLN A 455 -2.54 -13.22 -6.13
N LYS A 456 -3.38 -13.12 -7.19
CA LYS A 456 -3.37 -14.09 -8.31
C LYS A 456 -2.07 -14.03 -9.15
N PRO A 457 -1.61 -12.87 -9.66
CA PRO A 457 -0.32 -12.77 -10.34
C PRO A 457 0.86 -13.25 -9.51
N LEU A 458 0.84 -12.94 -8.20
CA LEU A 458 1.91 -13.32 -7.29
C LEU A 458 2.05 -14.85 -7.15
N ARG A 459 0.92 -15.57 -7.05
CA ARG A 459 0.89 -17.04 -7.02
C ARG A 459 1.46 -17.65 -8.30
N VAL A 460 1.05 -17.13 -9.46
CA VAL A 460 1.52 -17.64 -10.76
C VAL A 460 3.02 -17.40 -10.93
N ALA A 461 3.50 -16.19 -10.62
CA ALA A 461 4.93 -15.87 -10.70
C ALA A 461 5.78 -16.74 -9.77
N PHE A 462 5.32 -16.95 -8.53
CA PHE A 462 6.02 -17.79 -7.56
C PHE A 462 6.07 -19.25 -8.02
N CYS A 463 4.93 -19.85 -8.36
CA CYS A 463 4.84 -21.27 -8.71
C CYS A 463 5.49 -21.60 -10.07
N CYS A 464 5.33 -20.75 -11.08
CA CYS A 464 5.76 -21.06 -12.45
C CYS A 464 7.18 -20.56 -12.78
N VAL A 465 7.68 -19.53 -12.09
CA VAL A 465 8.97 -18.92 -12.42
C VAL A 465 9.97 -19.05 -11.28
N ILE A 466 9.66 -18.47 -10.11
CA ILE A 466 10.62 -18.38 -9.00
C ILE A 466 10.96 -19.76 -8.45
N TYR A 467 9.94 -20.57 -8.18
CA TYR A 467 10.10 -21.89 -7.58
C TYR A 467 10.96 -22.83 -8.45
N PRO A 468 10.69 -23.03 -9.76
CA PRO A 468 11.54 -23.86 -10.62
C PRO A 468 12.99 -23.37 -10.70
N CYS A 469 13.21 -22.05 -10.84
CA CYS A 469 14.57 -21.48 -10.90
C CYS A 469 15.37 -21.80 -9.65
N LEU A 470 14.77 -21.65 -8.46
CA LEU A 470 15.43 -21.96 -7.20
C LEU A 470 15.72 -23.46 -7.04
N VAL A 471 14.79 -24.33 -7.46
CA VAL A 471 14.99 -25.79 -7.36
C VAL A 471 16.14 -26.23 -8.26
N LEU A 472 16.17 -25.77 -9.51
CA LEU A 472 17.24 -26.06 -10.46
C LEU A 472 18.60 -25.53 -10.00
N GLN A 473 18.66 -24.32 -9.46
CA GLN A 473 19.90 -23.75 -8.94
C GLN A 473 20.49 -24.59 -7.79
N TYR A 474 19.68 -24.99 -6.81
CA TYR A 474 20.17 -25.83 -5.70
C TYR A 474 20.56 -27.24 -6.16
N MET A 475 19.82 -27.84 -7.09
CA MET A 475 20.20 -29.12 -7.68
C MET A 475 21.53 -29.01 -8.45
N GLY A 476 21.75 -27.93 -9.20
CA GLY A 476 23.02 -27.64 -9.86
C GLY A 476 24.18 -27.49 -8.88
N GLN A 477 23.99 -26.76 -7.77
CA GLN A 477 25.00 -26.67 -6.71
C GLN A 477 25.30 -28.04 -6.08
N ALA A 478 24.27 -28.85 -5.83
CA ALA A 478 24.46 -30.19 -5.30
C ALA A 478 25.21 -31.10 -6.29
N ALA A 479 24.93 -30.99 -7.59
CA ALA A 479 25.65 -31.71 -8.63
C ALA A 479 27.14 -31.33 -8.64
N PHE A 480 27.46 -30.04 -8.58
CA PHE A 480 28.84 -29.55 -8.49
C PHE A 480 29.55 -30.03 -7.22
N LEU A 481 28.90 -29.90 -6.07
CA LEU A 481 29.46 -30.31 -4.77
C LEU A 481 29.62 -31.82 -4.66
N SER A 482 28.89 -32.63 -5.43
CA SER A 482 29.08 -34.10 -5.42
C SER A 482 30.47 -34.53 -5.91
N LYS A 483 31.19 -33.65 -6.63
CA LYS A 483 32.55 -33.88 -7.13
C LYS A 483 33.59 -32.95 -6.50
N ASN A 484 33.19 -31.76 -6.03
CA ASN A 484 34.09 -30.71 -5.54
C ASN A 484 33.79 -30.32 -4.09
N LEU A 485 34.23 -31.17 -3.15
CA LEU A 485 33.89 -31.05 -1.72
C LEU A 485 34.75 -30.07 -0.94
N SER A 486 35.88 -29.64 -1.49
CA SER A 486 36.67 -28.54 -0.92
C SER A 486 36.01 -27.17 -1.10
N ALA A 487 35.02 -27.05 -2.00
CA ALA A 487 34.42 -25.78 -2.39
C ALA A 487 33.15 -25.39 -1.60
N VAL A 488 32.76 -26.12 -0.56
CA VAL A 488 31.50 -25.85 0.17
C VAL A 488 31.34 -24.42 0.72
N PRO A 489 32.34 -23.76 1.33
CA PRO A 489 32.14 -22.41 1.88
C PRO A 489 31.85 -21.34 0.80
N ILE A 490 32.19 -21.62 -0.46
CA ILE A 490 32.05 -20.72 -1.60
C ILE A 490 31.19 -21.34 -2.72
N SER A 491 30.32 -22.29 -2.36
CA SER A 491 29.63 -23.19 -3.28
C SER A 491 28.93 -22.52 -4.47
N PHE A 492 28.24 -21.39 -4.25
CA PHE A 492 27.56 -20.66 -5.33
C PHE A 492 28.57 -20.15 -6.36
N TYR A 493 29.51 -19.32 -5.94
CA TYR A 493 30.46 -18.70 -6.86
C TYR A 493 31.47 -19.69 -7.45
N ALA A 494 31.86 -20.73 -6.71
CA ALA A 494 32.74 -21.79 -7.21
C ALA A 494 32.07 -22.68 -8.28
N SER A 495 30.73 -22.71 -8.31
CA SER A 495 29.97 -23.48 -9.32
C SER A 495 29.76 -22.72 -10.64
N ILE A 496 30.20 -21.46 -10.74
CA ILE A 496 30.03 -20.62 -11.92
C ILE A 496 31.21 -20.84 -12.87
N PRO A 497 31.01 -20.96 -14.19
CA PRO A 497 32.10 -20.96 -15.16
C PRO A 497 32.90 -19.64 -15.11
N ASP A 498 34.23 -19.71 -15.19
CA ASP A 498 35.14 -18.56 -15.04
C ASP A 498 34.77 -17.36 -15.93
N VAL A 499 34.37 -17.62 -17.19
CA VAL A 499 33.97 -16.58 -18.16
C VAL A 499 32.74 -15.79 -17.71
N LEU A 500 31.83 -16.42 -16.97
CA LEU A 500 30.58 -15.83 -16.51
C LEU A 500 30.68 -15.23 -15.10
N PHE A 501 31.80 -15.39 -14.40
CA PHE A 501 31.94 -14.96 -13.01
C PHE A 501 31.62 -13.47 -12.81
N TRP A 502 32.29 -12.58 -13.56
CA TRP A 502 32.13 -11.13 -13.42
C TRP A 502 30.72 -10.63 -13.74
N PRO A 503 30.08 -11.03 -14.86
CA PRO A 503 28.69 -10.71 -15.11
C PRO A 503 27.75 -11.18 -13.98
N VAL A 504 27.89 -12.42 -13.52
CA VAL A 504 27.03 -12.98 -12.48
C VAL A 504 27.24 -12.27 -11.14
N PHE A 505 28.48 -11.91 -10.82
CA PHE A 505 28.82 -11.14 -9.62
C PHE A 505 28.11 -9.78 -9.60
N VAL A 506 28.17 -9.02 -10.70
CA VAL A 506 27.49 -7.72 -10.81
C VAL A 506 25.97 -7.88 -10.69
N VAL A 507 25.38 -8.84 -11.40
CA VAL A 507 23.93 -9.12 -11.32
C VAL A 507 23.53 -9.55 -9.90
N SER A 508 24.36 -10.34 -9.23
CA SER A 508 24.14 -10.75 -7.83
C SER A 508 24.12 -9.56 -6.89
N ALA A 509 25.10 -8.65 -7.00
CA ALA A 509 25.16 -7.44 -6.19
C ALA A 509 23.92 -6.55 -6.39
N LEU A 510 23.49 -6.36 -7.65
CA LEU A 510 22.27 -5.61 -7.97
C LEU A 510 21.01 -6.29 -7.40
N ALA A 511 20.90 -7.62 -7.54
CA ALA A 511 19.77 -8.39 -7.02
C ALA A 511 19.67 -8.30 -5.49
N VAL A 512 20.81 -8.32 -4.78
CA VAL A 512 20.88 -8.18 -3.32
C VAL A 512 20.44 -6.80 -2.86
N ILE A 513 20.78 -5.74 -3.58
CA ILE A 513 20.31 -4.37 -3.28
C ILE A 513 18.78 -4.30 -3.42
N VAL A 514 18.23 -4.86 -4.50
CA VAL A 514 16.78 -4.92 -4.73
C VAL A 514 16.06 -5.73 -3.65
N ALA A 515 16.58 -6.91 -3.30
CA ALA A 515 16.00 -7.78 -2.27
C ALA A 515 16.02 -7.12 -0.89
N SER A 516 17.13 -6.47 -0.53
CA SER A 516 17.26 -5.74 0.73
C SER A 516 16.26 -4.58 0.82
N GLN A 517 16.01 -3.88 -0.29
CA GLN A 517 14.98 -2.84 -0.32
C GLN A 517 13.58 -3.40 -0.08
N ALA A 518 13.19 -4.51 -0.71
CA ALA A 518 11.86 -5.09 -0.45
C ALA A 518 11.61 -5.32 1.05
N VAL A 519 12.60 -5.85 1.78
CA VAL A 519 12.48 -6.11 3.23
C VAL A 519 12.51 -4.82 4.07
N ILE A 520 13.31 -3.81 3.70
CA ILE A 520 13.31 -2.50 4.38
C ILE A 520 11.95 -1.81 4.21
N ALA A 521 11.40 -1.80 2.99
CA ALA A 521 10.08 -1.25 2.71
C ALA A 521 8.97 -1.98 3.48
N SER A 522 9.05 -3.31 3.58
CA SER A 522 8.15 -4.11 4.41
C SER A 522 8.23 -3.73 5.88
N THR A 523 9.44 -3.47 6.38
CA THR A 523 9.65 -2.99 7.77
C THR A 523 9.01 -1.63 8.02
N PHE A 524 9.08 -0.69 7.08
CA PHE A 524 8.39 0.59 7.20
C PHE A 524 6.86 0.43 7.26
N SER A 525 6.31 -0.49 6.47
CA SER A 525 4.87 -0.82 6.51
C SER A 525 4.47 -1.36 7.89
N VAL A 526 5.22 -2.30 8.45
CA VAL A 526 4.94 -2.87 9.78
C VAL A 526 5.04 -1.81 10.88
N VAL A 527 6.05 -0.93 10.84
CA VAL A 527 6.17 0.16 11.82
C VAL A 527 5.00 1.12 11.72
N GLN A 528 4.56 1.48 10.51
CA GLN A 528 3.41 2.34 10.28
C GLN A 528 2.11 1.70 10.80
N GLN A 529 1.91 0.40 10.55
CA GLN A 529 0.77 -0.35 11.06
C GLN A 529 0.79 -0.39 12.61
N CYS A 530 1.94 -0.68 13.23
CA CYS A 530 2.07 -0.65 14.69
C CYS A 530 1.84 0.75 15.28
N HIS A 531 2.27 1.81 14.60
CA HIS A 531 1.97 3.19 14.99
C HIS A 531 0.46 3.46 14.96
N ALA A 532 -0.24 2.98 13.92
CA ALA A 532 -1.69 3.16 13.79
C ALA A 532 -2.50 2.47 14.91
N PHE A 533 -1.97 1.37 15.47
CA PHE A 533 -2.51 0.68 16.66
C PHE A 533 -2.03 1.25 18.01
N GLU A 534 -1.35 2.40 18.00
CA GLU A 534 -0.72 3.02 19.18
C GLU A 534 0.29 2.11 19.91
N CYS A 535 0.89 1.18 19.18
CA CYS A 535 1.92 0.25 19.69
C CYS A 535 3.34 0.73 19.39
N PHE A 536 3.50 1.78 18.59
CA PHE A 536 4.81 2.34 18.23
C PHE A 536 4.87 3.85 18.49
N PRO A 537 6.02 4.40 18.93
CA PRO A 537 6.21 5.84 19.08
C PRO A 537 5.93 6.65 17.81
N ARG A 538 5.63 7.93 17.96
CA ARG A 538 5.30 8.83 16.83
C ARG A 538 6.51 9.03 15.91
N VAL A 539 6.37 8.61 14.66
CA VAL A 539 7.38 8.71 13.58
C VAL A 539 6.88 9.52 12.40
N LYS A 540 7.77 10.12 11.59
CA LYS A 540 7.37 10.84 10.38
C LYS A 540 7.23 9.87 9.22
N ALA A 541 6.00 9.57 8.84
CA ALA A 541 5.74 8.86 7.60
C ALA A 541 5.75 9.86 6.43
N VAL A 542 6.81 9.83 5.62
CA VAL A 542 6.88 10.58 4.36
C VAL A 542 6.35 9.69 3.25
N HIS A 543 5.30 10.16 2.59
CA HIS A 543 4.73 9.48 1.43
C HIS A 543 5.18 10.22 0.18
N SER A 544 5.84 9.52 -0.74
CA SER A 544 6.34 10.13 -1.97
C SER A 544 5.15 10.50 -2.86
N ARG A 545 4.93 11.80 -3.08
CA ARG A 545 3.66 12.37 -3.60
C ARG A 545 3.25 11.91 -5.00
N ARG A 546 4.12 11.24 -5.76
CA ARG A 546 4.04 11.34 -7.21
C ARG A 546 3.42 10.15 -7.96
N TRP A 547 3.71 8.87 -7.72
CA TRP A 547 3.18 7.85 -8.67
C TRP A 547 2.85 6.43 -8.15
N ILE A 548 2.97 6.11 -6.85
CA ILE A 548 2.53 4.80 -6.30
C ILE A 548 1.83 4.98 -4.94
N PRO A 549 0.48 4.92 -4.88
CA PRO A 549 -0.22 4.90 -3.59
C PRO A 549 0.15 3.63 -2.82
N GLY A 550 0.71 3.79 -1.63
CA GLY A 550 0.94 2.68 -0.67
C GLY A 550 2.36 2.52 -0.15
N GLN A 551 3.39 3.16 -0.74
CA GLN A 551 4.78 3.00 -0.26
C GLN A 551 5.18 4.10 0.73
N THR A 552 5.37 3.70 1.98
CA THR A 552 5.72 4.59 3.09
C THR A 552 7.24 4.62 3.31
N TYR A 553 7.83 5.82 3.33
CA TYR A 553 9.22 6.02 3.72
C TYR A 553 9.29 6.67 5.10
N ILE A 554 10.02 6.05 6.03
CA ILE A 554 10.19 6.57 7.41
C ILE A 554 11.68 6.85 7.64
N PRO A 555 12.13 8.12 7.51
CA PRO A 555 13.54 8.45 7.57
C PRO A 555 14.18 8.09 8.91
N GLU A 556 13.49 8.32 10.03
CA GLU A 556 14.03 8.01 11.35
C GLU A 556 14.32 6.50 11.51
N ILE A 557 13.43 5.63 11.01
CA ILE A 557 13.63 4.18 11.05
C ILE A 557 14.73 3.74 10.08
N ASN A 558 14.82 4.37 8.91
CA ASN A 558 15.87 4.08 7.93
C ASN A 558 17.28 4.23 8.53
N TRP A 559 17.52 5.33 9.26
CA TRP A 559 18.80 5.57 9.94
C TRP A 559 19.06 4.56 11.07
N ILE A 560 18.03 4.20 11.85
CA ILE A 560 18.15 3.19 12.91
C ILE A 560 18.51 1.83 12.31
N LEU A 561 17.82 1.40 11.25
CA LEU A 561 18.10 0.16 10.54
C LEU A 561 19.53 0.16 9.98
N MET A 562 19.97 1.25 9.36
CA MET A 562 21.34 1.40 8.86
C MET A 562 22.39 1.20 9.96
N MET A 563 22.21 1.88 11.10
CA MET A 563 23.14 1.78 12.22
C MET A 563 23.22 0.36 12.78
N ILE A 564 22.08 -0.33 12.91
CA ILE A 564 22.04 -1.73 13.37
C ILE A 564 22.70 -2.65 12.33
N SER A 565 22.39 -2.51 11.05
CA SER A 565 22.99 -3.32 9.98
C SER A 565 24.51 -3.15 9.93
N LEU A 566 25.03 -1.92 10.07
CA LEU A 566 26.47 -1.66 10.15
C LEU A 566 27.09 -2.25 11.41
N ALA A 567 26.47 -2.06 12.58
CA ALA A 567 26.96 -2.59 13.84
C ALA A 567 27.03 -4.13 13.82
N VAL A 568 26.04 -4.80 13.23
CA VAL A 568 26.03 -6.26 13.07
C VAL A 568 27.11 -6.71 12.09
N THR A 569 27.28 -6.01 10.97
CA THR A 569 28.30 -6.35 9.95
C THR A 569 29.72 -6.23 10.51
N VAL A 570 30.02 -5.13 11.21
CA VAL A 570 31.33 -4.87 11.82
C VAL A 570 31.56 -5.74 13.06
N GLY A 571 30.56 -5.86 13.93
CA GLY A 571 30.68 -6.53 15.23
C GLY A 571 30.75 -8.06 15.14
N LEU A 572 30.04 -8.68 14.19
CA LEU A 572 30.11 -10.14 14.01
C LEU A 572 31.19 -10.56 13.01
N GLY A 573 31.42 -9.80 11.94
CA GLY A 573 32.46 -10.04 10.92
C GLY A 573 32.41 -11.39 10.19
N ASP A 574 31.49 -12.27 10.56
CA ASP A 574 31.38 -13.67 10.12
C ASP A 574 29.95 -13.94 9.64
N LYS A 575 29.84 -14.29 8.35
CA LYS A 575 28.58 -14.59 7.69
C LYS A 575 27.79 -15.70 8.38
N ASN A 576 28.46 -16.71 8.93
CA ASN A 576 27.77 -17.84 9.56
C ASN A 576 27.03 -17.40 10.82
N ARG A 577 27.65 -16.52 11.62
CA ARG A 577 27.03 -15.97 12.85
C ARG A 577 25.84 -15.08 12.53
N ILE A 578 25.97 -14.23 11.51
CA ILE A 578 24.86 -13.39 11.01
C ILE A 578 23.74 -14.28 10.45
N GLY A 579 24.08 -15.38 9.76
CA GLY A 579 23.14 -16.40 9.28
C GLY A 579 22.33 -17.03 10.40
N TYR A 580 22.96 -17.39 11.52
CA TYR A 580 22.24 -17.94 12.66
C TYR A 580 21.30 -16.91 13.32
N ALA A 581 21.73 -15.65 13.43
CA ALA A 581 20.89 -14.55 13.90
C ALA A 581 19.69 -14.30 13.00
N TYR A 582 19.89 -14.22 11.68
CA TYR A 582 18.81 -14.01 10.73
C TYR A 582 17.81 -15.18 10.73
N GLY A 583 18.31 -16.43 10.73
CA GLY A 583 17.47 -17.63 10.71
C GLY A 583 16.54 -17.77 11.92
N ILE A 584 17.03 -17.51 13.15
CA ILE A 584 16.18 -17.57 14.35
C ILE A 584 15.13 -16.46 14.36
N ALA A 585 15.48 -15.23 13.95
CA ALA A 585 14.54 -14.13 13.87
C ALA A 585 13.39 -14.45 12.92
N TYR A 586 13.73 -14.93 11.72
CA TYR A 586 12.76 -15.31 10.70
C TYR A 586 11.87 -16.48 11.12
N LEU A 587 12.43 -17.54 11.71
CA LEU A 587 11.66 -18.68 12.20
C LEU A 587 10.61 -18.30 13.24
N ILE A 588 10.95 -17.37 14.15
CA ILE A 588 9.99 -16.88 15.15
C ILE A 588 8.86 -16.10 14.48
N VAL A 589 9.15 -15.28 13.45
CA VAL A 589 8.11 -14.58 12.69
C VAL A 589 7.14 -15.57 12.04
N VAL A 590 7.67 -16.54 11.28
CA VAL A 590 6.85 -17.54 10.58
C VAL A 590 6.00 -18.34 11.56
N PHE A 591 6.57 -18.74 12.70
CA PHE A 591 5.83 -19.43 13.76
C PHE A 591 4.69 -18.57 14.33
N VAL A 592 4.95 -17.29 14.61
CA VAL A 592 3.92 -16.35 15.05
C VAL A 592 2.81 -16.21 14.00
N THR A 593 3.17 -16.06 12.72
CA THR A 593 2.23 -15.94 11.59
C THR A 593 1.38 -17.21 11.43
N THR A 594 1.95 -18.39 11.59
CA THR A 594 1.24 -19.68 11.55
C THR A 594 0.21 -19.81 12.67
N CYS A 595 0.58 -19.41 13.89
CA CYS A 595 -0.35 -19.36 15.02
C CYS A 595 -1.49 -18.34 14.79
N LEU A 596 -1.17 -17.13 14.31
CA LEU A 596 -2.19 -16.09 14.02
C LEU A 596 -3.12 -16.51 12.89
N THR A 597 -2.60 -17.14 11.84
CA THR A 597 -3.40 -17.65 10.72
C THR A 597 -4.36 -18.75 11.17
N SER A 598 -3.93 -19.65 12.06
CA SER A 598 -4.83 -20.64 12.68
C SER A 598 -6.00 -19.98 13.43
N LEU A 599 -5.73 -18.90 14.18
CA LEU A 599 -6.78 -18.12 14.83
C LEU A 599 -7.73 -17.48 13.81
N VAL A 600 -7.23 -16.95 12.69
CA VAL A 600 -8.04 -16.38 11.60
C VAL A 600 -8.93 -17.44 10.95
N ILE A 601 -8.41 -18.65 10.68
CA ILE A 601 -9.19 -19.77 10.13
C ILE A 601 -10.39 -20.10 11.05
N ASN A 602 -10.19 -20.09 12.36
CA ASN A 602 -11.27 -20.37 13.30
C ASN A 602 -12.24 -19.19 13.50
N LEU A 603 -11.72 -17.98 13.74
CA LEU A 603 -12.48 -16.83 14.21
C LEU A 603 -13.05 -15.97 13.09
N VAL A 604 -12.36 -15.88 11.95
CA VAL A 604 -12.74 -15.04 10.80
C VAL A 604 -13.36 -15.87 9.69
N TRP A 605 -12.78 -17.03 9.34
CA TRP A 605 -13.33 -17.91 8.29
C TRP A 605 -14.45 -18.82 8.80
N HIS A 606 -14.75 -18.79 10.11
CA HIS A 606 -15.79 -19.58 10.75
C HIS A 606 -15.69 -21.10 10.47
N ARG A 607 -14.46 -21.61 10.28
CA ARG A 607 -14.22 -23.04 10.08
C ARG A 607 -14.10 -23.76 11.42
N SER A 608 -14.31 -25.09 11.40
CA SER A 608 -14.28 -25.89 12.63
C SER A 608 -12.92 -25.76 13.34
N PRO A 609 -12.89 -25.74 14.69
CA PRO A 609 -11.65 -25.64 15.45
C PRO A 609 -10.68 -26.80 15.14
N ILE A 610 -11.21 -27.93 14.69
CA ILE A 610 -10.43 -29.10 14.26
C ILE A 610 -9.58 -28.77 13.03
N ILE A 611 -10.13 -28.07 12.02
CA ILE A 611 -9.38 -27.67 10.82
C ILE A 611 -8.27 -26.66 11.19
N ALA A 612 -8.60 -25.69 12.04
CA ALA A 612 -7.62 -24.71 12.51
C ALA A 612 -6.49 -25.36 13.32
N LEU A 613 -6.82 -26.32 14.19
CA LEU A 613 -5.86 -27.09 14.97
C LEU A 613 -5.02 -28.01 14.08
N ALA A 614 -5.62 -28.69 13.11
CA ALA A 614 -4.91 -29.53 12.15
C ALA A 614 -3.90 -28.72 11.34
N PHE A 615 -4.29 -27.52 10.88
CA PHE A 615 -3.38 -26.58 10.21
C PHE A 615 -2.20 -26.18 11.14
N ALA A 616 -2.49 -25.75 12.37
CA ALA A 616 -1.46 -25.34 13.33
C ALA A 616 -0.52 -26.49 13.71
N LEU A 617 -1.03 -27.71 13.91
CA LEU A 617 -0.23 -28.87 14.23
C LEU A 617 0.64 -29.29 13.05
N PHE A 618 0.11 -29.28 11.83
CA PHE A 618 0.87 -29.67 10.65
C PHE A 618 2.02 -28.69 10.36
N PHE A 619 1.72 -27.40 10.18
CA PHE A 619 2.76 -26.41 9.86
C PHE A 619 3.62 -26.04 11.07
N GLY A 620 2.99 -25.87 12.24
CA GLY A 620 3.70 -25.55 13.47
C GLY A 620 4.65 -26.65 13.93
N SER A 621 4.35 -27.94 13.70
CA SER A 621 5.30 -29.02 14.03
C SER A 621 6.56 -28.96 13.16
N ILE A 622 6.43 -28.67 11.87
CA ILE A 622 7.59 -28.48 10.97
C ILE A 622 8.44 -27.31 11.46
N GLU A 623 7.83 -26.16 11.76
CA GLU A 623 8.51 -24.97 12.26
C GLU A 623 9.18 -25.21 13.62
N ILE A 624 8.53 -25.93 14.53
CA ILE A 624 9.10 -26.29 15.84
C ILE A 624 10.32 -27.18 15.67
N LEU A 625 10.31 -28.14 14.74
CA LEU A 625 11.48 -28.98 14.44
C LEU A 625 12.68 -28.13 14.00
N PHE A 626 12.44 -27.15 13.13
CA PHE A 626 13.47 -26.20 12.68
C PHE A 626 13.95 -25.27 13.78
N LEU A 627 13.01 -24.70 14.54
CA LEU A 627 13.32 -23.82 15.67
C LEU A 627 14.15 -24.55 16.71
N SER A 628 13.83 -25.82 16.98
CA SER A 628 14.59 -26.69 17.88
C SER A 628 16.05 -26.86 17.45
N SER A 629 16.31 -27.03 16.14
CA SER A 629 17.67 -27.05 15.58
C SER A 629 18.40 -25.71 15.81
N TYR A 630 17.72 -24.58 15.60
CA TYR A 630 18.28 -23.24 15.79
C TYR A 630 18.53 -22.86 17.25
N CYS A 631 17.76 -23.41 18.20
CA CYS A 631 17.98 -23.18 19.63
C CYS A 631 19.40 -23.58 20.06
N THR A 632 19.99 -24.61 19.45
CA THR A 632 21.38 -25.01 19.72
C THR A 632 22.42 -23.96 19.28
N LYS A 633 22.05 -23.04 18.40
CA LYS A 633 22.93 -22.03 17.79
C LYS A 633 22.74 -20.63 18.39
N ILE A 634 21.89 -20.49 19.42
CA ILE A 634 21.66 -19.21 20.11
C ILE A 634 22.96 -18.60 20.63
N LEU A 635 23.81 -19.41 21.27
CA LEU A 635 25.11 -18.97 21.82
C LEU A 635 26.12 -18.55 20.73
N LYS A 636 25.96 -19.04 19.48
CA LYS A 636 26.86 -18.76 18.36
C LYS A 636 26.51 -17.48 17.59
N GLY A 637 25.40 -16.82 17.93
CA GLY A 637 24.97 -15.57 17.29
C GLY A 637 23.46 -15.31 17.33
N GLY A 638 22.65 -16.34 17.60
CA GLY A 638 21.18 -16.21 17.67
C GLY A 638 20.65 -15.36 18.85
N TRP A 639 21.48 -15.00 19.83
CA TRP A 639 21.08 -14.13 20.94
C TRP A 639 20.87 -12.66 20.52
N ILE A 640 21.52 -12.20 19.44
CA ILE A 640 21.44 -10.81 18.96
C ILE A 640 20.01 -10.38 18.58
N PRO A 641 19.29 -11.09 17.69
CA PRO A 641 17.91 -10.74 17.36
C PRO A 641 16.95 -10.86 18.55
N LEU A 642 17.21 -11.77 19.49
CA LEU A 642 16.41 -11.92 20.71
C LEU A 642 16.60 -10.71 21.63
N LEU A 643 17.83 -10.24 21.81
CA LEU A 643 18.13 -9.02 22.57
C LEU A 643 17.51 -7.80 21.89
N LEU A 644 17.73 -7.64 20.58
CA LEU A 644 17.21 -6.52 19.80
C LEU A 644 15.67 -6.47 19.83
N SER A 645 15.03 -7.63 19.66
CA SER A 645 13.58 -7.78 19.79
C SER A 645 13.10 -7.45 21.21
N GLY A 646 13.82 -7.87 22.24
CA GLY A 646 13.52 -7.52 23.63
C GLY A 646 13.52 -6.01 23.88
N VAL A 647 14.50 -5.28 23.33
CA VAL A 647 14.57 -3.82 23.41
C VAL A 647 13.37 -3.17 22.70
N PHE A 648 13.09 -3.56 21.46
CA PHE A 648 11.93 -3.04 20.72
C PHE A 648 10.61 -3.37 21.41
N MET A 649 10.47 -4.57 21.97
CA MET A 649 9.29 -5.00 22.74
C MET A 649 9.05 -4.12 23.96
N VAL A 650 10.09 -3.77 24.72
CA VAL A 650 9.96 -2.85 25.87
C VAL A 650 9.48 -1.47 25.40
N VAL A 651 10.08 -0.93 24.34
CA VAL A 651 9.67 0.37 23.79
C VAL A 651 8.21 0.36 23.32
N MET A 652 7.82 -0.65 22.54
CA MET A 652 6.46 -0.78 22.00
C MET A 652 5.43 -1.03 23.10
N TYR A 653 5.72 -1.94 24.03
CA TYR A 653 4.82 -2.26 25.15
C TYR A 653 4.62 -1.07 26.08
N VAL A 654 5.70 -0.37 26.45
CA VAL A 654 5.63 0.83 27.30
C VAL A 654 4.88 1.94 26.61
N TRP A 655 5.09 2.13 25.31
CA TRP A 655 4.34 3.10 24.51
C TRP A 655 2.83 2.78 24.51
N HIS A 656 2.47 1.54 24.20
CA HIS A 656 1.08 1.08 24.21
C HIS A 656 0.44 1.22 25.60
N TYR A 657 1.16 0.83 26.65
CA TYR A 657 0.70 0.94 28.03
C TYR A 657 0.43 2.39 28.41
N GLY A 658 1.36 3.31 28.12
CA GLY A 658 1.24 4.72 28.43
C GLY A 658 0.12 5.42 27.65
N SER A 659 0.02 5.18 26.35
CA SER A 659 -1.05 5.73 25.49
C SER A 659 -2.43 5.26 25.95
N ARG A 660 -2.58 3.97 26.22
CA ARG A 660 -3.83 3.41 26.79
C ARG A 660 -4.17 4.01 28.14
N LYS A 661 -3.18 4.19 29.03
CA LYS A 661 -3.36 4.75 30.36
C LYS A 661 -3.80 6.22 30.29
N LYS A 662 -3.21 7.00 29.39
CA LYS A 662 -3.64 8.35 29.06
C LYS A 662 -5.08 8.37 28.56
N TYR A 663 -5.42 7.54 27.57
CA TYR A 663 -6.77 7.45 27.01
C TYR A 663 -7.82 7.09 28.09
N LEU A 664 -7.52 6.12 28.96
CA LEU A 664 -8.41 5.77 30.07
C LEU A 664 -8.61 6.92 31.05
N PHE A 665 -7.56 7.69 31.34
CA PHE A 665 -7.66 8.88 32.18
C PHE A 665 -8.55 9.95 31.53
N ASP A 666 -8.40 10.20 30.23
CA ASP A 666 -9.26 11.10 29.46
C ASP A 666 -10.73 10.63 29.48
N MET A 667 -10.96 9.33 29.34
CA MET A 667 -12.31 8.75 29.35
C MET A 667 -13.00 8.87 30.72
N HIS A 668 -12.26 8.68 31.81
CA HIS A 668 -12.79 8.80 33.17
C HIS A 668 -13.03 10.26 33.58
N ASN A 669 -12.19 11.19 33.10
CA ASN A 669 -12.31 12.62 33.39
C ASN A 669 -13.04 13.39 32.27
N LYS A 670 -13.82 12.70 31.43
CA LYS A 670 -14.64 13.38 30.42
C LYS A 670 -15.69 14.24 31.11
N VAL A 671 -15.92 15.43 30.59
CA VAL A 671 -16.87 16.39 31.16
C VAL A 671 -18.21 16.23 30.44
N SER A 672 -19.29 16.24 31.22
CA SER A 672 -20.65 16.21 30.66
C SER A 672 -21.01 17.57 30.05
N MET A 673 -21.77 17.58 28.96
CA MET A 673 -22.20 18.85 28.37
C MET A 673 -23.08 19.66 29.34
N ARG A 674 -23.87 18.99 30.19
CA ARG A 674 -24.69 19.64 31.22
C ARG A 674 -23.83 20.51 32.15
N SER A 675 -22.71 19.97 32.63
CA SER A 675 -21.78 20.69 33.50
C SER A 675 -21.19 21.93 32.81
N ILE A 676 -20.96 21.89 31.50
CA ILE A 676 -20.45 23.05 30.74
C ILE A 676 -21.56 24.10 30.54
N LEU A 677 -22.80 23.66 30.26
CA LEU A 677 -23.95 24.56 30.11
C LEU A 677 -24.31 25.25 31.42
N GLU A 678 -24.15 24.57 32.55
CA GLU A 678 -24.33 25.14 33.90
C GLU A 678 -23.22 26.16 34.24
N LEU A 679 -21.97 25.86 33.86
CA LEU A 679 -20.84 26.78 34.06
C LEU A 679 -20.90 28.01 33.15
N GLY A 680 -21.51 27.89 31.97
CA GLY A 680 -21.50 28.91 30.92
C GLY A 680 -21.98 30.30 31.37
N PRO A 681 -23.20 30.44 31.91
CA PRO A 681 -23.72 31.72 32.40
C PRO A 681 -22.90 32.30 33.56
N SER A 682 -22.33 31.45 34.41
CA SER A 682 -21.55 31.87 35.59
C SER A 682 -20.16 32.41 35.27
N LEU A 683 -19.57 32.01 34.13
CA LEU A 683 -18.21 32.36 33.73
C LEU A 683 -18.11 33.60 32.83
N GLY A 684 -19.23 34.21 32.44
CA GLY A 684 -19.24 35.39 31.55
C GLY A 684 -18.60 35.11 30.18
N ILE A 685 -18.88 33.95 29.60
CA ILE A 685 -18.13 33.46 28.43
C ILE A 685 -18.43 34.29 27.18
N VAL A 686 -17.39 34.84 26.55
CA VAL A 686 -17.47 35.66 25.33
C VAL A 686 -17.31 34.80 24.07
N ARG A 687 -18.08 35.09 23.01
CA ARG A 687 -17.87 34.45 21.70
C ARG A 687 -16.95 35.28 20.82
N VAL A 688 -15.92 34.63 20.29
CA VAL A 688 -14.93 35.23 19.36
C VAL A 688 -15.28 34.81 17.93
N PRO A 689 -15.25 35.71 16.92
CA PRO A 689 -15.51 35.33 15.53
C PRO A 689 -14.45 34.31 15.03
N GLY A 690 -14.89 33.32 14.25
CA GLY A 690 -14.01 32.28 13.69
C GLY A 690 -14.39 30.85 14.07
N MET A 691 -13.57 29.89 13.63
CA MET A 691 -13.72 28.47 13.93
C MET A 691 -12.68 27.99 14.95
N GLY A 692 -13.13 27.30 16.00
CA GLY A 692 -12.26 26.64 16.99
C GLY A 692 -12.24 25.13 16.78
N LEU A 693 -11.14 24.60 16.23
CA LEU A 693 -10.93 23.16 16.05
C LEU A 693 -10.22 22.57 17.27
N ILE A 694 -10.94 21.83 18.11
CA ILE A 694 -10.41 21.22 19.33
C ILE A 694 -10.10 19.75 19.07
N TYR A 695 -8.83 19.38 19.05
CA TYR A 695 -8.43 17.99 18.84
C TYR A 695 -8.54 17.19 20.13
N THR A 696 -9.22 16.07 20.05
CA THR A 696 -9.45 15.15 21.17
C THR A 696 -9.25 13.70 20.73
N GLU A 697 -8.86 12.83 21.65
CA GLU A 697 -8.85 11.37 21.42
C GLU A 697 -10.19 10.73 21.83
N LEU A 698 -11.10 11.50 22.45
CA LEU A 698 -12.40 11.02 22.92
C LEU A 698 -13.45 11.06 21.80
N ALA A 699 -14.01 9.88 21.50
CA ALA A 699 -15.11 9.76 20.55
C ALA A 699 -16.48 10.15 21.15
N THR A 700 -16.59 10.25 22.48
CA THR A 700 -17.81 10.66 23.21
C THR A 700 -17.47 11.56 24.39
N GLY A 701 -18.38 12.48 24.74
CA GLY A 701 -18.16 13.52 25.76
C GLY A 701 -17.25 14.66 25.33
N VAL A 702 -17.02 15.61 26.25
CA VAL A 702 -16.13 16.76 26.04
C VAL A 702 -14.83 16.54 26.82
N PRO A 703 -13.64 16.77 26.23
CA PRO A 703 -12.38 16.56 26.93
C PRO A 703 -12.19 17.60 28.05
N ALA A 704 -11.61 17.17 29.18
CA ALA A 704 -11.28 18.06 30.30
C ALA A 704 -10.34 19.22 29.92
N SER A 705 -9.52 19.03 28.87
CA SER A 705 -8.67 20.09 28.32
C SER A 705 -9.47 21.29 27.83
N PHE A 706 -10.68 21.08 27.32
CA PHE A 706 -11.54 22.18 26.90
C PHE A 706 -12.11 22.94 28.10
N THR A 707 -12.53 22.27 29.16
CA THR A 707 -12.98 22.93 30.39
C THR A 707 -11.85 23.73 31.02
N HIS A 708 -10.64 23.17 31.10
CA HIS A 708 -9.45 23.89 31.58
C HIS A 708 -9.08 25.08 30.69
N PHE A 709 -9.32 24.99 29.39
CA PHE A 709 -9.18 26.14 28.49
C PHE A 709 -10.19 27.23 28.83
N LEU A 710 -11.48 26.90 28.96
CA LEU A 710 -12.55 27.85 29.28
C LEU A 710 -12.38 28.53 30.64
N THR A 711 -11.87 27.83 31.66
CA THR A 711 -11.64 28.42 32.99
C THR A 711 -10.48 29.43 33.01
N ASN A 712 -9.48 29.24 32.16
CA ASN A 712 -8.32 30.15 32.08
C ASN A 712 -8.53 31.28 31.06
N LEU A 713 -9.31 31.00 30.01
CA LEU A 713 -9.69 31.94 28.97
C LEU A 713 -11.19 31.79 28.76
N PRO A 714 -12.03 32.66 29.37
CA PRO A 714 -13.50 32.59 29.26
C PRO A 714 -13.97 33.11 27.89
N ALA A 715 -13.44 32.55 26.82
CA ALA A 715 -13.77 32.87 25.45
C ALA A 715 -13.71 31.60 24.58
N PHE A 716 -14.72 31.38 23.73
CA PHE A 716 -14.65 30.36 22.68
C PHE A 716 -15.15 30.89 21.34
N TYR A 717 -14.81 30.19 20.27
CA TYR A 717 -15.10 30.60 18.91
C TYR A 717 -16.59 30.52 18.56
N GLN A 718 -17.05 31.29 17.58
CA GLN A 718 -18.44 31.31 17.10
C GLN A 718 -18.92 29.92 16.72
N VAL A 719 -18.06 29.16 16.01
CA VAL A 719 -18.27 27.74 15.71
C VAL A 719 -17.13 26.93 16.33
N VAL A 720 -17.47 25.90 17.10
CA VAL A 720 -16.48 25.03 17.74
C VAL A 720 -16.70 23.59 17.28
N VAL A 721 -15.63 22.97 16.82
CA VAL A 721 -15.65 21.59 16.33
C VAL A 721 -14.66 20.74 17.14
N PHE A 722 -15.18 19.73 17.83
CA PHE A 722 -14.35 18.70 18.47
C PHE A 722 -13.94 17.68 17.43
N VAL A 723 -12.69 17.71 17.02
CA VAL A 723 -12.11 16.82 16.01
C VAL A 723 -11.47 15.62 16.72
N CYS A 724 -12.08 14.45 16.56
CA CYS A 724 -11.55 13.18 17.04
C CYS A 724 -10.98 12.40 15.87
N VAL A 725 -9.66 12.29 15.79
CA VAL A 725 -9.00 11.46 14.76
C VAL A 725 -8.75 10.08 15.33
N LYS A 726 -9.33 9.07 14.69
CA LYS A 726 -9.32 7.69 15.17
C LYS A 726 -8.85 6.74 14.07
N THR A 727 -8.00 5.80 14.45
CA THR A 727 -7.67 4.66 13.59
C THR A 727 -8.68 3.53 13.80
N VAL A 728 -9.26 3.02 12.71
CA VAL A 728 -10.07 1.80 12.66
C VAL A 728 -9.24 0.63 12.13
N PRO A 729 -9.49 -0.63 12.58
CA PRO A 729 -8.73 -1.81 12.20
C PRO A 729 -9.09 -2.32 10.78
N VAL A 730 -8.97 -1.44 9.78
CA VAL A 730 -9.10 -1.73 8.35
C VAL A 730 -7.98 -1.02 7.59
N PRO A 731 -7.56 -1.52 6.41
CA PRO A 731 -6.46 -0.90 5.67
C PRO A 731 -6.74 0.56 5.31
N CYS A 732 -7.86 0.81 4.63
CA CYS A 732 -8.26 2.12 4.14
C CYS A 732 -9.77 2.31 4.35
N VAL A 733 -10.16 3.53 4.70
CA VAL A 733 -11.57 3.94 4.82
C VAL A 733 -11.97 4.73 3.58
N PRO A 734 -13.10 4.39 2.92
CA PRO A 734 -13.62 5.20 1.81
C PRO A 734 -13.89 6.65 2.24
N HIS A 735 -13.59 7.63 1.38
CA HIS A 735 -13.78 9.05 1.70
C HIS A 735 -15.22 9.39 2.13
N GLU A 736 -16.22 8.77 1.50
CA GLU A 736 -17.64 8.98 1.79
C GLU A 736 -18.06 8.53 3.21
N GLU A 737 -17.27 7.66 3.85
CA GLU A 737 -17.54 7.14 5.20
C GLU A 737 -16.49 7.64 6.23
N ARG A 738 -15.54 8.47 5.81
CA ARG A 738 -14.43 8.92 6.66
C ARG A 738 -14.90 9.85 7.78
N TYR A 739 -15.87 10.71 7.51
CA TYR A 739 -16.34 11.72 8.45
C TYR A 739 -17.66 11.31 9.11
N LEU A 740 -17.68 11.32 10.44
CA LEU A 740 -18.91 11.21 11.24
C LEU A 740 -19.14 12.55 11.93
N ILE A 741 -20.34 13.11 11.79
CA ILE A 741 -20.66 14.40 12.40
C ILE A 741 -21.84 14.24 13.34
N GLY A 742 -21.75 14.91 14.47
CA GLY A 742 -22.85 15.01 15.43
C GLY A 742 -22.85 16.37 16.11
N ARG A 743 -23.98 16.73 16.68
CA ARG A 743 -24.14 17.96 17.46
C ARG A 743 -23.90 17.68 18.94
N ILE A 744 -23.25 18.61 19.63
CA ILE A 744 -23.06 18.54 21.09
C ILE A 744 -23.86 19.66 21.76
N GLY A 745 -24.86 19.30 22.56
CA GLY A 745 -25.69 20.29 23.27
C GLY A 745 -26.69 21.03 22.37
N PRO A 746 -27.28 22.14 22.86
CA PRO A 746 -28.33 22.89 22.16
C PRO A 746 -27.83 23.55 20.87
N LYS A 747 -28.72 23.70 19.88
CA LYS A 747 -28.42 24.31 18.56
C LYS A 747 -27.83 25.72 18.67
N THR A 748 -28.19 26.48 19.71
CA THR A 748 -27.70 27.84 19.98
C THR A 748 -26.19 27.93 20.22
N TYR A 749 -25.55 26.84 20.66
CA TYR A 749 -24.12 26.84 20.99
C TYR A 749 -23.19 26.58 19.80
N ARG A 750 -23.71 26.17 18.63
CA ARG A 750 -22.92 25.87 17.41
C ARG A 750 -21.70 24.96 17.68
N LEU A 751 -21.91 23.95 18.55
CA LEU A 751 -20.91 22.97 18.93
C LEU A 751 -21.12 21.67 18.14
N TYR A 752 -20.11 21.27 17.37
CA TYR A 752 -20.12 20.05 16.57
C TYR A 752 -19.04 19.09 17.03
N ARG A 753 -19.28 17.79 16.84
CA ARG A 753 -18.29 16.73 16.92
C ARG A 753 -18.04 16.22 15.53
N CYS A 754 -16.76 16.11 15.15
CA CYS A 754 -16.33 15.44 13.95
C CYS A 754 -15.42 14.28 14.34
N ILE A 755 -15.79 13.04 14.00
CA ILE A 755 -14.91 11.88 14.13
C ILE A 755 -14.39 11.54 12.75
N VAL A 756 -13.08 11.62 12.60
CA VAL A 756 -12.34 11.29 11.38
C VAL A 756 -11.83 9.87 11.53
N ARG A 757 -12.38 8.95 10.74
CA ARG A 757 -12.02 7.53 10.73
C ARG A 757 -10.97 7.26 9.68
N ASN A 758 -9.79 6.85 10.11
CA ASN A 758 -8.69 6.46 9.23
C ASN A 758 -8.40 4.97 9.39
N GLY A 759 -8.13 4.27 8.28
CA GLY A 759 -7.52 2.95 8.30
C GLY A 759 -6.05 3.00 8.69
N TYR A 760 -5.45 1.85 8.98
CA TYR A 760 -4.05 1.77 9.38
C TYR A 760 -3.05 2.07 8.25
N LYS A 761 -3.50 2.08 6.99
CA LYS A 761 -2.74 2.53 5.82
C LYS A 761 -3.16 3.89 5.29
N ASP A 762 -4.23 4.48 5.83
CA ASP A 762 -4.68 5.78 5.39
C ASP A 762 -3.65 6.85 5.73
N VAL A 763 -3.28 7.62 4.71
CA VAL A 763 -2.32 8.71 4.81
C VAL A 763 -3.09 10.02 5.00
N TYR A 764 -2.57 10.89 5.87
CA TYR A 764 -2.98 12.29 5.88
C TYR A 764 -2.45 12.94 4.59
N THR A 765 -3.27 12.99 3.54
CA THR A 765 -2.90 13.64 2.29
C THR A 765 -2.58 15.10 2.60
N HIS A 766 -1.38 15.55 2.19
CA HIS A 766 -0.81 16.88 2.44
C HIS A 766 -1.52 18.02 1.69
N GLU A 767 -2.79 17.87 1.34
CA GLU A 767 -3.52 18.84 0.54
C GLU A 767 -4.55 19.54 1.41
N ASN A 768 -4.67 20.84 1.17
CA ASN A 768 -5.35 21.86 1.96
C ASN A 768 -6.88 21.69 2.03
N ASP A 769 -7.36 20.46 1.96
CA ASP A 769 -8.77 20.08 1.83
C ASP A 769 -9.38 19.61 3.14
N PHE A 770 -8.62 19.33 4.21
CA PHE A 770 -9.24 18.85 5.47
C PHE A 770 -10.24 19.85 6.06
N GLU A 771 -9.88 21.14 6.12
CA GLU A 771 -10.81 22.19 6.60
C GLU A 771 -12.03 22.30 5.67
N ASN A 772 -11.83 22.16 4.36
CA ASN A 772 -12.89 22.25 3.36
C ASN A 772 -13.84 21.04 3.44
N ASP A 773 -13.29 19.82 3.47
CA ASP A 773 -14.02 18.56 3.65
C ASP A 773 -14.80 18.58 4.97
N LEU A 774 -14.20 19.13 6.04
CA LEU A 774 -14.85 19.28 7.33
C LEU A 774 -16.05 20.22 7.24
N VAL A 775 -15.87 21.41 6.65
CA VAL A 775 -16.95 22.40 6.49
C VAL A 775 -18.07 21.84 5.61
N MET A 776 -17.72 21.19 4.50
CA MET A 776 -18.70 20.54 3.61
C MET A 776 -19.48 19.45 4.34
N SER A 777 -18.80 18.62 5.12
CA SER A 777 -19.45 17.57 5.89
C SER A 777 -20.38 18.16 6.97
N ILE A 778 -20.00 19.26 7.63
CA ILE A 778 -20.86 19.94 8.62
C ILE A 778 -22.08 20.57 7.93
N ALA A 779 -21.88 21.19 6.77
CA ALA A 779 -22.96 21.76 5.97
C ALA A 779 -23.99 20.70 5.56
N GLU A 780 -23.55 19.53 5.10
CA GLU A 780 -24.42 18.39 4.78
C GLU A 780 -25.17 17.88 6.03
N PHE A 781 -24.49 17.80 7.19
CA PHE A 781 -25.13 17.41 8.45
C PHE A 781 -26.26 18.37 8.86
N ILE A 782 -26.03 19.69 8.77
CA ILE A 782 -27.04 20.70 9.09
C ILE A 782 -28.29 20.54 8.20
N GLN A 783 -28.10 20.20 6.93
CA GLN A 783 -29.21 19.94 6.00
C GLN A 783 -29.96 18.65 6.36
N LEU A 784 -29.24 17.56 6.66
CA LEU A 784 -29.84 16.29 7.07
C LEU A 784 -30.64 16.40 8.37
N GLU A 785 -30.17 17.19 9.34
CA GLU A 785 -30.87 17.46 10.59
C GLU A 785 -32.19 18.23 10.36
N ALA A 786 -32.23 19.11 9.36
CA ALA A 786 -33.42 19.91 9.03
C ALA A 786 -34.53 19.09 8.33
N GLU A 787 -34.17 18.04 7.60
CA GLU A 787 -35.13 17.21 6.83
C GLU A 787 -35.77 16.08 7.66
N GLY A 788 -35.47 15.98 8.96
CA GLY A 788 -36.16 15.09 9.90
C GLY A 788 -35.70 13.63 9.87
N CYS A 789 -34.62 13.28 9.17
CA CYS A 789 -34.11 11.90 9.16
C CYS A 789 -33.42 11.46 10.47
N SER A 790 -33.18 12.38 11.42
CA SER A 790 -32.79 12.03 12.80
C SER A 790 -34.03 12.06 13.71
N GLY A 791 -34.75 10.94 13.78
CA GLY A 791 -35.98 10.83 14.58
C GLY A 791 -35.84 11.31 16.04
N ASN A 792 -36.81 12.12 16.47
CA ASN A 792 -37.13 12.60 17.82
C ASN A 792 -35.92 12.93 18.71
N ALA A 793 -35.45 14.17 18.63
CA ALA A 793 -34.28 14.69 19.32
C ALA A 793 -34.61 15.82 20.30
N GLU A 794 -35.38 15.53 21.36
CA GLU A 794 -35.44 16.41 22.55
C GLU A 794 -34.90 15.73 23.83
N GLY A 795 -34.62 14.41 23.81
CA GLY A 795 -34.27 13.66 25.03
C GLY A 795 -32.80 13.22 25.21
N SER A 796 -31.96 13.21 24.17
CA SER A 796 -30.56 12.72 24.29
C SER A 796 -29.56 13.88 24.26
N VAL A 797 -28.87 14.09 25.38
CA VAL A 797 -27.86 15.16 25.56
C VAL A 797 -26.59 14.92 24.72
N ASP A 798 -26.33 13.67 24.33
CA ASP A 798 -25.32 13.29 23.34
C ASP A 798 -26.11 12.92 22.07
N GLY A 799 -26.20 13.83 21.09
CA GLY A 799 -26.94 13.59 19.85
C GLY A 799 -26.40 12.34 19.14
N ARG A 800 -27.27 11.56 18.48
CA ARG A 800 -26.81 10.44 17.64
C ARG A 800 -25.92 11.00 16.52
N MET A 801 -24.69 10.49 16.43
CA MET A 801 -23.77 10.80 15.32
C MET A 801 -24.40 10.33 14.01
N ALA A 802 -24.38 11.17 12.97
CA ALA A 802 -24.80 10.79 11.64
C ALA A 802 -23.57 10.51 10.75
N VAL A 803 -23.65 9.45 9.96
CA VAL A 803 -22.72 9.24 8.85
C VAL A 803 -23.12 10.22 7.75
N VAL A 804 -22.31 11.25 7.55
CA VAL A 804 -22.48 12.17 6.43
C VAL A 804 -21.85 11.49 5.22
N ARG A 805 -22.67 10.78 4.44
CA ARG A 805 -22.23 10.30 3.13
C ARG A 805 -22.19 11.50 2.23
N THR A 806 -21.02 11.85 1.71
CA THR A 806 -20.83 12.81 0.61
C THR A 806 -21.54 12.25 -0.63
N SER A 807 -22.85 12.31 -0.62
CA SER A 807 -23.73 11.66 -1.57
C SER A 807 -24.20 12.75 -2.50
N GLY A 808 -23.75 12.69 -3.76
CA GLY A 808 -24.26 13.51 -4.86
C GLY A 808 -25.76 13.35 -5.17
N LYS A 809 -26.55 12.79 -4.24
CA LYS A 809 -28.02 12.81 -4.24
C LYS A 809 -28.60 14.10 -3.64
N PHE A 810 -27.86 14.79 -2.77
CA PHE A 810 -28.25 16.10 -2.27
C PHE A 810 -27.36 17.12 -2.98
N GLY A 811 -27.93 17.86 -3.92
CA GLY A 811 -27.22 18.93 -4.60
C GLY A 811 -26.62 19.87 -3.56
N THR A 812 -25.31 20.05 -3.61
CA THR A 812 -24.59 20.98 -2.74
C THR A 812 -25.18 22.38 -2.91
N ARG A 813 -26.01 22.84 -1.96
CA ARG A 813 -26.49 24.24 -1.88
C ARG A 813 -25.38 25.23 -1.48
N LEU A 814 -24.14 24.78 -1.55
CA LEU A 814 -22.90 25.47 -1.27
C LEU A 814 -22.02 25.27 -2.51
N LEU A 815 -21.85 26.34 -3.29
CA LEU A 815 -20.98 26.35 -4.45
C LEU A 815 -19.54 26.65 -3.99
N VAL A 816 -18.61 25.88 -4.52
CA VAL A 816 -17.17 26.08 -4.41
C VAL A 816 -16.77 26.95 -5.60
N SER A 817 -16.47 28.23 -5.38
CA SER A 817 -15.88 29.10 -6.41
C SER A 817 -14.36 29.10 -6.27
N GLU A 818 -13.66 28.70 -7.33
CA GLU A 818 -12.19 28.75 -7.42
C GLU A 818 -11.75 30.16 -7.84
N SER A 819 -10.94 30.85 -7.03
CA SER A 819 -10.27 32.06 -7.48
C SER A 819 -9.05 31.68 -8.33
N SER A 820 -9.16 31.78 -9.66
CA SER A 820 -8.01 31.74 -10.55
C SER A 820 -7.12 32.95 -10.30
N GLY A 821 -5.85 32.71 -9.95
CA GLY A 821 -4.85 33.76 -9.87
C GLY A 821 -4.42 34.19 -11.27
N PHE A 822 -4.33 35.51 -11.46
CA PHE A 822 -3.79 36.25 -12.61
C PHE A 822 -4.61 36.22 -13.92
N GLU A 823 -5.39 37.27 -14.17
CA GLU A 823 -5.30 38.10 -15.39
C GLU A 823 -5.78 39.54 -15.09
N GLN A 824 -5.31 40.45 -15.94
CA GLN A 824 -5.18 41.88 -15.75
C GLN A 824 -6.35 42.64 -16.41
N GLY A 825 -6.99 43.56 -15.68
CA GLY A 825 -7.77 44.68 -16.23
C GLY A 825 -9.18 44.38 -16.77
N ASN A 826 -10.22 44.79 -16.03
CA ASN A 826 -11.13 45.87 -16.45
C ASN A 826 -12.21 46.14 -15.38
N ASN A 827 -12.38 47.42 -15.07
CA ASN A 827 -13.40 47.94 -14.17
C ASN A 827 -14.79 47.71 -14.74
N ILE A 828 -15.61 46.92 -14.06
CA ILE A 828 -17.07 47.03 -14.14
C ILE A 828 -17.58 47.20 -12.71
N ASN A 829 -18.12 48.39 -12.44
CA ASN A 829 -18.77 48.75 -11.19
C ASN A 829 -20.03 47.90 -11.00
N LEU A 830 -19.98 46.95 -10.04
CA LEU A 830 -21.18 46.35 -9.48
C LEU A 830 -21.28 46.75 -7.99
N SER A 831 -22.00 47.84 -7.75
CA SER A 831 -22.40 48.30 -6.42
C SER A 831 -23.28 47.27 -5.74
N GLY A 832 -22.80 46.67 -4.63
CA GLY A 832 -23.64 45.79 -3.80
C GLY A 832 -22.95 44.75 -2.91
N ALA A 833 -21.63 44.76 -2.74
CA ALA A 833 -20.96 43.86 -1.80
C ALA A 833 -20.60 44.60 -0.49
N LEU A 834 -21.29 44.27 0.59
CA LEU A 834 -20.90 44.65 1.96
C LEU A 834 -19.47 44.14 2.24
N THR A 835 -18.51 45.06 2.23
CA THR A 835 -17.13 44.82 2.65
C THR A 835 -17.08 44.59 4.16
N VAL A 836 -17.15 43.33 4.59
CA VAL A 836 -16.84 42.96 5.98
C VAL A 836 -15.32 43.01 6.14
N THR A 837 -14.83 44.03 6.83
CA THR A 837 -13.43 44.23 7.19
C THR A 837 -12.92 43.06 8.04
N SER A 838 -11.94 42.31 7.52
CA SER A 838 -11.21 41.27 8.26
C SER A 838 -10.59 41.84 9.55
N SER A 839 -11.14 41.42 10.70
CA SER A 839 -10.77 41.81 12.07
C SER A 839 -9.42 41.25 12.55
N LYS A 840 -8.48 40.99 11.66
CA LYS A 840 -7.12 40.55 12.07
C LYS A 840 -6.31 41.75 12.55
N SER A 841 -5.75 41.64 13.77
CA SER A 841 -4.80 42.61 14.34
C SER A 841 -3.63 42.88 13.38
N PRO A 842 -3.15 44.14 13.27
CA PRO A 842 -2.02 44.49 12.40
C PRO A 842 -0.75 43.69 12.72
N THR A 843 -0.53 43.32 13.99
CA THR A 843 0.59 42.47 14.43
C THR A 843 0.47 41.04 13.88
N LEU A 844 -0.74 40.49 13.88
CA LEU A 844 -1.02 39.14 13.36
C LEU A 844 -0.93 39.10 11.83
N LYS A 845 -1.36 40.17 11.15
CA LYS A 845 -1.13 40.34 9.70
C LYS A 845 0.36 40.39 9.36
N ARG A 846 1.17 41.09 10.18
CA ARG A 846 2.62 41.22 9.98
C ARG A 846 3.36 39.89 10.25
N LEU A 847 3.01 39.18 11.32
CA LEU A 847 3.54 37.84 11.61
C LEU A 847 3.13 36.81 10.55
N GLN A 848 1.88 36.88 10.08
CA GLN A 848 1.41 36.02 9.01
C GLN A 848 2.15 36.30 7.69
N ALA A 849 2.36 37.57 7.33
CA ALA A 849 3.14 37.94 6.15
C ALA A 849 4.62 37.49 6.24
N MET A 850 5.25 37.62 7.42
CA MET A 850 6.62 37.13 7.64
C MET A 850 6.71 35.60 7.55
N TYR A 851 5.73 34.88 8.12
CA TYR A 851 5.68 33.42 8.06
C TYR A 851 5.35 32.88 6.65
N GLU A 852 4.49 33.58 5.90
CA GLU A 852 4.17 33.31 4.49
C GLU A 852 5.40 33.55 3.58
N GLN A 853 6.31 34.45 3.95
CA GLN A 853 7.58 34.69 3.25
C GLN A 853 8.65 33.61 3.54
N GLU A 854 8.67 33.03 4.75
CA GLU A 854 9.58 31.94 5.15
C GLU A 854 9.15 30.55 4.66
N SER A 855 7.87 30.36 4.31
CA SER A 855 7.29 29.06 3.92
C SER A 855 6.51 29.14 2.59
N PRO A 856 7.19 29.19 1.43
CA PRO A 856 6.54 29.31 0.12
C PRO A 856 5.58 28.17 -0.24
N GLU A 857 5.63 27.03 0.48
CA GLU A 857 4.66 25.92 0.34
C GLU A 857 3.23 26.28 0.81
N LEU A 858 3.06 27.34 1.63
CA LEU A 858 1.76 27.81 2.14
C LEU A 858 1.04 28.79 1.21
N ASN A 859 1.73 29.37 0.21
CA ASN A 859 1.10 30.19 -0.84
C ASN A 859 0.12 29.37 -1.71
N THR A 860 0.22 28.04 -1.67
CA THR A 860 -0.69 27.11 -2.34
C THR A 860 -1.90 26.72 -1.47
N ARG A 861 -2.22 27.47 -0.42
CA ARG A 861 -3.48 27.28 0.32
C ARG A 861 -4.63 27.80 -0.55
N ARG A 862 -5.19 26.91 -1.38
CA ARG A 862 -6.41 27.16 -2.16
C ARG A 862 -7.49 27.68 -1.21
N ARG A 863 -7.71 29.00 -1.18
CA ARG A 863 -8.85 29.58 -0.48
C ARG A 863 -10.06 29.37 -1.37
N ILE A 864 -10.75 28.26 -1.15
CA ILE A 864 -12.04 28.02 -1.75
C ILE A 864 -13.04 28.99 -1.12
N LEU A 865 -13.70 29.81 -1.94
CA LEU A 865 -14.80 30.63 -1.47
C LEU A 865 -16.07 29.80 -1.54
N PHE A 866 -16.67 29.59 -0.37
CA PHE A 866 -17.98 28.98 -0.24
C PHE A 866 -19.05 30.05 -0.45
N GLU A 867 -19.92 29.85 -1.44
CA GLU A 867 -21.08 30.69 -1.72
C GLU A 867 -22.37 29.90 -1.47
N LEU A 868 -23.31 30.49 -0.74
CA LEU A 868 -24.66 29.91 -0.59
C LEU A 868 -25.39 30.01 -1.93
N GLN A 869 -25.94 28.91 -2.40
CA GLN A 869 -26.80 28.93 -3.57
C GLN A 869 -28.15 29.59 -3.21
N ASN A 870 -28.65 30.47 -4.08
CA ASN A 870 -29.94 31.14 -3.93
C ASN A 870 -31.11 30.16 -4.16
N VAL A 871 -31.30 29.23 -3.23
CA VAL A 871 -32.39 28.25 -3.22
C VAL A 871 -33.37 28.61 -2.09
N ILE A 872 -34.66 28.36 -2.28
CA ILE A 872 -35.66 28.51 -1.22
C ILE A 872 -35.38 27.46 -0.13
N TYR A 873 -34.91 27.92 1.04
CA TYR A 873 -34.71 27.06 2.20
C TYR A 873 -36.05 26.82 2.91
N LYS A 874 -36.38 25.55 3.21
CA LYS A 874 -37.63 25.19 3.90
C LYS A 874 -37.70 25.75 5.34
N ASP A 875 -36.56 25.92 6.01
CA ASP A 875 -36.45 26.57 7.32
C ASP A 875 -35.40 27.70 7.24
N PRO A 876 -35.75 28.97 7.55
CA PRO A 876 -34.81 30.09 7.54
C PRO A 876 -33.66 29.92 8.57
N ARG A 877 -33.85 29.17 9.65
CA ARG A 877 -32.82 28.93 10.69
C ARG A 877 -31.63 28.12 10.18
N VAL A 878 -31.88 27.27 9.18
CA VAL A 878 -30.84 26.45 8.53
C VAL A 878 -29.93 27.33 7.67
N LYS A 879 -30.52 28.34 6.99
CA LYS A 879 -29.77 29.31 6.18
C LYS A 879 -28.86 30.17 7.05
N GLU A 880 -29.37 30.62 8.20
CA GLU A 880 -28.61 31.40 9.18
C GLU A 880 -27.44 30.60 9.76
N GLU A 881 -27.68 29.36 10.18
CA GLU A 881 -26.61 28.48 10.69
C GLU A 881 -25.53 28.18 9.65
N LEU A 882 -25.92 27.98 8.39
CA LEU A 882 -24.98 27.76 7.29
C LEU A 882 -24.17 29.01 6.96
N MET A 883 -24.79 30.19 7.05
CA MET A 883 -24.12 31.48 6.86
C MET A 883 -23.09 31.74 7.96
N GLU A 884 -23.44 31.48 9.22
CA GLU A 884 -22.51 31.56 10.36
C GLU A 884 -21.30 30.62 10.18
N LEU A 885 -21.50 29.41 9.66
CA LEU A 885 -20.42 28.45 9.39
C LEU A 885 -19.45 28.99 8.32
N VAL A 886 -19.98 29.53 7.22
CA VAL A 886 -19.18 30.09 6.12
C VAL A 886 -18.44 31.36 6.58
N GLU A 887 -19.09 32.22 7.38
CA GLU A 887 -18.47 33.41 7.95
C GLU A 887 -17.34 33.06 8.93
N ALA A 888 -17.57 32.07 9.80
CA ALA A 888 -16.55 31.56 10.72
C ALA A 888 -15.35 30.97 9.97
N GLN A 889 -15.57 30.28 8.86
CA GLN A 889 -14.49 29.77 8.02
C GLN A 889 -13.69 30.91 7.36
N ARG A 890 -14.36 31.96 6.85
CA ARG A 890 -13.71 33.13 6.22
C ARG A 890 -12.83 33.92 7.19
N THR A 891 -13.24 34.00 8.45
CA THR A 891 -12.48 34.68 9.52
C THR A 891 -11.23 33.88 9.92
N GLY A 892 -11.31 32.54 9.87
CA GLY A 892 -10.18 31.62 9.99
C GLY A 892 -10.33 30.61 11.13
N ALA A 893 -9.56 29.52 11.06
CA ALA A 893 -9.57 28.46 12.05
C ALA A 893 -8.40 28.57 13.03
N ALA A 894 -8.70 28.44 14.33
CA ALA A 894 -7.74 28.25 15.39
C ALA A 894 -7.76 26.80 15.88
N TYR A 895 -6.59 26.28 16.20
CA TYR A 895 -6.38 24.88 16.50
C TYR A 895 -6.02 24.72 17.98
N VAL A 896 -6.83 24.00 18.74
CA VAL A 896 -6.60 23.78 20.17
C VAL A 896 -6.25 22.31 20.42
N ILE A 897 -5.10 22.06 21.03
CA ILE A 897 -4.63 20.72 21.37
C ILE A 897 -4.26 20.62 22.85
N GLY A 898 -4.76 19.59 23.53
CA GLY A 898 -4.32 19.24 24.88
C GLY A 898 -2.87 18.70 24.90
N HIS A 899 -1.99 19.36 25.65
CA HIS A 899 -0.63 18.90 25.92
C HIS A 899 -0.56 18.27 27.31
N SER A 900 -0.69 16.94 27.37
CA SER A 900 -0.71 16.22 28.64
C SER A 900 0.68 15.81 29.14
N HIS A 901 1.02 16.21 30.36
CA HIS A 901 2.18 15.71 31.11
C HIS A 901 1.76 14.51 31.97
N VAL A 902 2.09 13.31 31.49
CA VAL A 902 1.76 12.07 32.21
C VAL A 902 2.82 11.80 33.28
N LYS A 903 2.38 11.69 34.53
CA LYS A 903 3.17 11.31 35.71
C LYS A 903 2.50 10.12 36.40
N ALA A 904 3.31 9.22 36.95
CA ALA A 904 2.77 8.10 37.74
C ALA A 904 2.21 8.60 39.08
N LYS A 905 1.13 7.98 39.57
CA LYS A 905 0.67 8.21 40.95
C LYS A 905 1.73 7.80 41.98
N TRP A 906 1.81 8.52 43.09
CA TRP A 906 2.79 8.27 44.16
C TRP A 906 2.74 6.85 44.74
N ASN A 907 1.55 6.25 44.80
CA ASN A 907 1.29 4.87 45.25
C ASN A 907 1.55 3.77 44.21
N SER A 908 2.06 4.11 43.03
CA SER A 908 2.33 3.11 41.98
C SER A 908 3.57 2.26 42.31
N SER A 909 3.53 0.97 41.94
CA SER A 909 4.70 0.10 42.05
C SER A 909 5.88 0.62 41.21
N PHE A 910 7.10 0.26 41.61
CA PHE A 910 8.33 0.69 40.93
C PHE A 910 8.30 0.42 39.42
N ILE A 911 7.84 -0.76 39.00
CA ILE A 911 7.71 -1.14 37.58
C ILE A 911 6.74 -0.20 36.82
N LYS A 912 5.60 0.16 37.43
CA LYS A 912 4.63 1.08 36.82
C LYS A 912 5.19 2.50 36.73
N LYS A 913 5.91 2.95 37.76
CA LYS A 913 6.61 4.25 37.75
C LYS A 913 7.66 4.30 36.64
N PHE A 914 8.48 3.27 36.52
CA PHE A 914 9.47 3.15 35.45
C PHE A 914 8.83 3.20 34.06
N ALA A 915 7.77 2.42 33.83
CA ALA A 915 7.05 2.42 32.55
C ALA A 915 6.48 3.80 32.18
N ILE A 916 5.85 4.50 33.13
CA ILE A 916 5.30 5.84 32.86
C ILE A 916 6.41 6.89 32.64
N ASN A 917 7.51 6.79 33.37
CA ASN A 917 8.66 7.68 33.17
C ASN A 917 9.32 7.47 31.81
N LEU A 918 9.50 6.21 31.40
CA LEU A 918 10.01 5.87 30.07
C LEU A 918 9.04 6.31 28.98
N TYR A 919 7.73 6.13 29.16
CA TYR A 919 6.71 6.68 28.25
C TYR A 919 6.81 8.20 28.11
N SER A 920 6.94 8.92 29.23
CA SER A 920 7.09 10.38 29.25
C SER A 920 8.38 10.83 28.55
N PHE A 921 9.49 10.11 28.76
CA PHE A 921 10.75 10.34 28.06
C PHE A 921 10.61 10.11 26.55
N LEU A 922 10.06 8.98 26.12
CA LEU A 922 9.84 8.68 24.71
C LEU A 922 8.93 9.73 24.07
N ARG A 923 7.84 10.13 24.74
CA ARG A 923 6.89 11.12 24.22
C ARG A 923 7.51 12.51 24.05
N LYS A 924 8.47 12.90 24.90
CA LYS A 924 9.21 14.16 24.79
C LYS A 924 10.23 14.14 23.65
N ASN A 925 10.88 13.00 23.40
CA ASN A 925 11.89 12.84 22.35
C ASN A 925 11.29 12.49 20.97
N CYS A 926 10.05 12.00 20.92
CA CYS A 926 9.32 11.75 19.69
C CYS A 926 8.56 12.99 19.20
N ARG A 927 8.10 12.96 17.93
CA ARG A 927 7.41 14.09 17.33
C ARG A 927 6.12 14.50 18.04
N SER A 928 5.86 15.81 18.04
CA SER A 928 4.64 16.41 18.58
C SER A 928 3.41 15.99 17.76
N PRO A 929 2.22 15.78 18.37
CA PRO A 929 1.03 15.38 17.62
C PRO A 929 0.57 16.46 16.63
N ALA A 930 0.83 17.73 16.93
CA ALA A 930 0.53 18.85 16.02
C ALA A 930 1.31 18.76 14.70
N VAL A 931 2.54 18.23 14.73
CA VAL A 931 3.37 18.02 13.52
C VAL A 931 2.84 16.87 12.69
N GLY A 932 2.32 15.82 13.33
CA GLY A 932 1.68 14.70 12.62
C GLY A 932 0.36 15.07 11.94
N LEU A 933 -0.35 16.07 12.47
CA LEU A 933 -1.60 16.61 11.91
C LEU A 933 -1.37 17.79 10.95
N ASN A 934 -0.12 18.16 10.65
CA ASN A 934 0.26 19.31 9.82
C ASN A 934 -0.40 20.65 10.23
N ILE A 935 -0.58 20.88 11.53
CA ILE A 935 -1.24 22.09 12.02
C ILE A 935 -0.26 23.28 11.99
N PRO A 936 -0.64 24.42 11.38
CA PRO A 936 0.22 25.61 11.35
C PRO A 936 0.49 26.12 12.77
N GLN A 937 1.78 26.38 13.07
CA GLN A 937 2.18 26.78 14.43
C GLN A 937 1.59 28.12 14.86
N ILE A 938 1.35 29.03 13.92
CA ILE A 938 0.87 30.40 14.20
C ILE A 938 -0.56 30.43 14.75
N SER A 939 -1.35 29.39 14.48
CA SER A 939 -2.76 29.26 14.90
C SER A 939 -2.98 28.14 15.91
N LEU A 940 -1.90 27.59 16.48
CA LEU A 940 -1.94 26.46 17.42
C LEU A 940 -1.90 26.94 18.87
N ILE A 941 -2.96 26.65 19.61
CA ILE A 941 -3.06 26.84 21.06
C ILE A 941 -2.83 25.48 21.75
N LYS A 942 -1.83 25.40 22.63
CA LYS A 942 -1.56 24.20 23.43
C LYS A 942 -2.05 24.40 24.86
N VAL A 943 -2.95 23.53 25.30
CA VAL A 943 -3.50 23.57 26.66
C VAL A 943 -2.75 22.55 27.52
N GLY A 944 -1.88 23.03 28.41
CA GLY A 944 -1.13 22.18 29.33
C GLY A 944 -2.03 21.52 30.37
N MET A 945 -1.85 20.21 30.59
CA MET A 945 -2.56 19.49 31.64
C MET A 945 -1.67 18.43 32.30
N ASN A 946 -1.82 18.25 33.62
CA ASN A 946 -1.09 17.23 34.37
C ASN A 946 -1.95 15.98 34.57
N TYR A 947 -1.46 14.83 34.12
CA TYR A 947 -2.17 13.55 34.16
C TYR A 947 -1.47 12.66 35.17
N HIS A 948 -2.14 12.38 36.29
CA HIS A 948 -1.63 11.45 37.30
C HIS A 948 -2.27 10.07 37.12
N VAL A 949 -1.53 9.14 36.51
CA VAL A 949 -2.05 7.85 36.01
C VAL A 949 -1.51 6.64 36.76
#